data_AF-A0A9N8ZR78-F1
#
_entry.id   AF-A0A9N8ZR78-F1
#
_cell.length_a   1.000
_cell.length_b   1.000
_cell.length_c   1.000
_cell.angle_alpha   90.00
_cell.angle_beta   90.00
_cell.angle_gamma   90.00
#
_symmetry.space_group_name_H-M   'P 1'
#
loop_
_entity.id
_entity.type
_entity.pdbx_description
1 polymer ?
#
loop_
_entity_poly.entity_id
_entity_poly.type
_entity_poly.pdbx_seq_one_letter_code
_entity_poly.pdbx_strand_id
1 'polypeptide(L)'
;MAEEEETLYEYFWDLASLDSYIRQKTAKALITHLDECFRNHGKLVTIPDKLSTNCEDFITASEVIEQYYGPDIAYSLIRLTRGLPSPREGARHGFALALTELLSNLQTITVDLVIIFIDDACPFTSTKEQEDPNNLIGRVLGYMSIIRSGILWRTNATIKDYKTIIDGLVKCSECKSYIKEICYHVMIGSLSQLKKTKYEKDALKYLIEQVLDNAGQGIQNSDTLNLALAIQEQYPDIHKNSDWKDLVIDKAPDSLVRWENPFILHHDNMSKIAECLQARPKQDSSDDQNQESQFHSVWNRILSVYINNKTPSSKQKGAKNKIVPFSTFWKEIVDNGLFATESTHKRRFWGFQFFEKCLLSLSKEHVESLFTSNFMRSLTNHLVDESRYLHEAAARTFEVICQRAKEDNEIVIVLIKELVGKDESRNFDDFTKGNNLKKLTSCLDSQGLITYLNYLKSIVLNQDIPSTASFDKYRRWTIDQMYGLVRNTTSERKEELVKSILGLYIASGFFRVKEIVEDNPKRKRTNTSRKSSKKVKLNTGEGAEADQEKSEEFILEYVSAKPELSQSIRELLRKRLFNVLGELNKIKPSNSENVKNDSTTSNGNAWAYYALKQVLKLENDSRFELLISLDEETQRVKQTAVDCIETIEKQIKKPSKNSTQNVLSQYIAFEWLFSHTALWLFAEPLEAKSILEDLQVCYQKVFKQSKRPRRRKKGDDDMEEDPEPIDVLVDILLGFLGKPSVLLRHLTEQVFEVFCDQMTKTALDLLLSVRNNIPAAVTFSLEGFEDLY
;
A
#
# COMPACT_ATOMS: atom_id res chain seq x y z
N MET A 1 -30.91 -8.31 54.87
CA MET A 1 -32.09 -7.69 54.22
C MET A 1 -31.81 -6.27 53.72
N ALA A 2 -31.75 -5.21 54.56
CA ALA A 2 -31.54 -3.85 54.04
C ALA A 2 -30.18 -3.62 53.33
N GLU A 3 -29.08 -4.16 53.87
CA GLU A 3 -27.76 -4.10 53.22
C GLU A 3 -27.66 -5.02 51.98
N GLU A 4 -28.42 -6.12 51.94
CA GLU A 4 -28.44 -7.05 50.79
C GLU A 4 -29.25 -6.47 49.62
N GLU A 5 -30.39 -5.80 49.90
CA GLU A 5 -31.21 -5.11 48.88
C GLU A 5 -30.48 -3.92 48.24
N GLU A 6 -29.65 -3.19 48.99
CA GLU A 6 -28.79 -2.12 48.45
C GLU A 6 -27.78 -2.67 47.45
N THR A 7 -27.12 -3.81 47.75
CA THR A 7 -26.13 -4.41 46.85
C THR A 7 -26.72 -4.96 45.54
N LEU A 8 -27.94 -5.48 45.56
CA LEU A 8 -28.60 -5.99 44.35
C LEU A 8 -28.95 -4.84 43.37
N TYR A 9 -29.37 -3.69 43.88
CA TYR A 9 -29.73 -2.53 43.06
C TYR A 9 -28.51 -1.93 42.33
N GLU A 10 -27.35 -1.88 43.01
CA GLU A 10 -26.09 -1.37 42.46
C GLU A 10 -25.67 -2.11 41.19
N TYR A 11 -25.83 -3.44 41.15
CA TYR A 11 -25.50 -4.23 39.97
C TYR A 11 -26.26 -3.76 38.72
N PHE A 12 -27.56 -3.46 38.82
CA PHE A 12 -28.34 -3.02 37.66
C PHE A 12 -27.94 -1.64 37.14
N TRP A 13 -27.41 -0.79 38.02
CA TRP A 13 -26.95 0.54 37.63
C TRP A 13 -25.66 0.45 36.80
N ASP A 14 -24.71 -0.35 37.26
CA ASP A 14 -23.43 -0.56 36.59
C ASP A 14 -23.56 -1.39 35.29
N LEU A 15 -24.58 -2.23 35.17
CA LEU A 15 -24.94 -2.87 33.90
C LEU A 15 -25.27 -1.87 32.79
N ALA A 16 -25.68 -0.64 33.15
CA ALA A 16 -25.94 0.42 32.18
C ALA A 16 -24.72 1.26 31.80
N SER A 17 -23.53 0.95 32.35
CA SER A 17 -22.28 1.68 32.05
C SER A 17 -21.95 1.65 30.56
N LEU A 18 -21.33 2.72 30.04
CA LEU A 18 -20.80 2.76 28.67
C LEU A 18 -19.52 1.94 28.51
N ASP A 19 -18.80 1.67 29.60
CA ASP A 19 -17.60 0.84 29.59
C ASP A 19 -17.94 -0.66 29.56
N SER A 20 -17.46 -1.35 28.52
CA SER A 20 -17.66 -2.79 28.35
C SER A 20 -17.08 -3.64 29.49
N TYR A 21 -15.96 -3.23 30.08
CA TYR A 21 -15.31 -3.97 31.15
C TYR A 21 -16.13 -3.92 32.44
N ILE A 22 -16.66 -2.73 32.78
CA ILE A 22 -17.56 -2.55 33.92
C ILE A 22 -18.79 -3.44 33.73
N ARG A 23 -19.45 -3.39 32.56
CA ARG A 23 -20.62 -4.24 32.28
C ARG A 23 -20.34 -5.73 32.48
N GLN A 24 -19.22 -6.24 31.96
CA GLN A 24 -18.86 -7.65 32.10
C GLN A 24 -18.57 -8.05 33.55
N LYS A 25 -17.81 -7.22 34.27
CA LYS A 25 -17.49 -7.45 35.69
C LYS A 25 -18.75 -7.47 36.54
N THR A 26 -19.63 -6.50 36.34
CA THR A 26 -20.90 -6.36 37.07
C THR A 26 -21.88 -7.49 36.73
N ALA A 27 -22.00 -7.87 35.45
CA ALA A 27 -22.81 -9.04 35.07
C ALA A 27 -22.33 -10.30 35.79
N LYS A 28 -21.02 -10.56 35.84
CA LYS A 28 -20.47 -11.70 36.57
C LYS A 28 -20.78 -11.65 38.07
N ALA A 29 -20.67 -10.47 38.69
CA ALA A 29 -20.97 -10.29 40.11
C ALA A 29 -22.45 -10.53 40.41
N LEU A 30 -23.35 -9.96 39.61
CA LEU A 30 -24.79 -10.20 39.69
C LEU A 30 -25.13 -11.68 39.59
N ILE A 31 -24.59 -12.38 38.58
CA ILE A 31 -24.85 -13.81 38.38
C ILE A 31 -24.30 -14.67 39.52
N THR A 32 -23.15 -14.31 40.09
CA THR A 32 -22.59 -15.02 41.25
C THR A 32 -23.50 -14.86 42.47
N HIS A 33 -23.98 -13.65 42.73
CA HIS A 33 -24.92 -13.37 43.80
C HIS A 33 -26.25 -14.12 43.61
N LEU A 34 -26.83 -14.09 42.40
CA LEU A 34 -28.08 -14.79 42.10
C LEU A 34 -27.94 -16.31 42.22
N ASP A 35 -26.79 -16.88 41.85
CA ASP A 35 -26.53 -18.31 42.02
C ASP A 35 -26.40 -18.71 43.50
N GLU A 36 -25.86 -17.84 44.35
CA GLU A 36 -25.85 -18.05 45.81
C GLU A 36 -27.28 -18.00 46.39
N CYS A 37 -28.08 -17.00 46.01
CA CYS A 37 -29.49 -16.91 46.40
C CYS A 37 -30.27 -18.15 45.93
N PHE A 38 -30.06 -18.58 44.69
CA PHE A 38 -30.69 -19.77 44.13
C PHE A 38 -30.32 -21.04 44.87
N ARG A 39 -29.03 -21.25 45.18
CA ARG A 39 -28.56 -22.43 45.94
C ARG A 39 -29.13 -22.47 47.36
N ASN A 40 -29.40 -21.31 47.95
CA ASN A 40 -30.06 -21.22 49.25
C ASN A 40 -31.56 -21.55 49.15
N HIS A 41 -32.25 -21.05 48.13
CA HIS A 41 -33.67 -21.34 47.87
C HIS A 41 -33.92 -22.79 47.45
N GLY A 42 -33.08 -23.35 46.58
CA GLY A 42 -33.20 -24.72 46.05
C GLY A 42 -33.05 -25.82 47.10
N LYS A 43 -32.54 -25.52 48.31
CA LYS A 43 -32.59 -26.43 49.46
C LYS A 43 -34.02 -26.64 49.99
N LEU A 44 -34.92 -25.71 49.68
CA LEU A 44 -36.29 -25.67 50.19
C LEU A 44 -37.32 -26.20 49.18
N VAL A 45 -36.98 -26.22 47.88
CA VAL A 45 -37.93 -26.52 46.80
C VAL A 45 -37.32 -27.51 45.81
N THR A 46 -38.07 -28.57 45.48
CA THR A 46 -37.68 -29.51 44.42
C THR A 46 -38.17 -28.97 43.08
N ILE A 47 -37.25 -28.78 42.14
CA ILE A 47 -37.53 -28.18 40.84
C ILE A 47 -37.96 -29.28 39.86
N PRO A 48 -39.11 -29.14 39.16
CA PRO A 48 -39.53 -30.09 38.14
C PRO A 48 -38.57 -30.15 36.95
N ASP A 49 -38.48 -31.32 36.29
CA ASP A 49 -37.65 -31.54 35.09
C ASP A 49 -38.03 -30.61 33.93
N LYS A 50 -39.28 -30.11 33.91
CA LYS A 50 -39.75 -29.10 32.96
C LYS A 50 -40.70 -28.12 33.64
N LEU A 51 -40.28 -26.87 33.73
CA LEU A 51 -41.14 -25.74 34.11
C LEU A 51 -41.89 -25.22 32.87
N SER A 52 -42.90 -25.95 32.40
CA SER A 52 -43.99 -25.35 31.63
C SER A 52 -45.21 -26.25 31.66
N THR A 53 -46.39 -25.64 31.73
CA THR A 53 -47.55 -26.10 30.92
C THR A 53 -48.73 -25.13 30.82
N ASN A 54 -49.03 -24.21 31.76
CA ASN A 54 -50.28 -23.39 31.68
C ASN A 54 -50.16 -21.91 32.15
N CYS A 55 -48.99 -21.28 32.13
CA CYS A 55 -48.92 -19.82 32.40
C CYS A 55 -49.36 -19.06 31.15
N GLU A 56 -50.51 -18.39 31.23
CA GLU A 56 -51.06 -17.58 30.13
C GLU A 56 -50.66 -16.10 30.24
N ASP A 57 -50.22 -15.65 31.42
CA ASP A 57 -49.95 -14.25 31.70
C ASP A 57 -48.65 -14.03 32.51
N PHE A 58 -48.21 -12.76 32.54
CA PHE A 58 -47.00 -12.32 33.23
C PHE A 58 -47.04 -12.56 34.75
N ILE A 59 -48.23 -12.47 35.36
CA ILE A 59 -48.41 -12.58 36.81
C ILE A 59 -48.15 -14.03 37.22
N THR A 60 -48.86 -14.99 36.61
CA THR A 60 -48.67 -16.42 36.88
C THR A 60 -47.27 -16.89 36.53
N ALA A 61 -46.67 -16.38 35.44
CA ALA A 61 -45.28 -16.67 35.10
C ALA A 61 -44.30 -16.16 36.17
N SER A 62 -44.52 -14.95 36.71
CA SER A 62 -43.70 -14.38 37.78
C SER A 62 -43.81 -15.17 39.09
N GLU A 63 -45.02 -15.54 39.49
CA GLU A 63 -45.28 -16.37 40.67
C GLU A 63 -44.59 -17.74 40.56
N VAL A 64 -44.62 -18.35 39.37
CA VAL A 64 -43.94 -19.62 39.11
C VAL A 64 -42.42 -19.47 39.22
N ILE A 65 -41.83 -18.42 38.64
CA ILE A 65 -40.39 -18.19 38.77
C ILE A 65 -40.00 -17.94 40.24
N GLU A 66 -40.77 -17.14 40.96
CA GLU A 66 -40.52 -16.87 42.38
C GLU A 66 -40.63 -18.15 43.23
N GLN A 67 -41.65 -18.98 42.98
CA GLN A 67 -41.85 -20.24 43.70
C GLN A 67 -40.66 -21.19 43.56
N TYR A 68 -40.18 -21.41 42.32
CA TYR A 68 -39.17 -22.45 42.04
C TYR A 68 -37.72 -21.94 42.07
N TYR A 69 -37.49 -20.69 41.73
CA TYR A 69 -36.14 -20.10 41.65
C TYR A 69 -35.86 -19.04 42.73
N GLY A 70 -36.89 -18.57 43.43
CA GLY A 70 -36.78 -17.59 44.50
C GLY A 70 -37.02 -16.15 44.04
N PRO A 71 -37.26 -15.24 45.00
CA PRO A 71 -37.68 -13.86 44.73
C PRO A 71 -36.60 -13.04 44.01
N ASP A 72 -35.31 -13.23 44.33
CA ASP A 72 -34.22 -12.47 43.71
C ASP A 72 -34.06 -12.78 42.22
N ILE A 73 -34.25 -14.04 41.83
CA ILE A 73 -34.24 -14.45 40.42
C ILE A 73 -35.47 -13.91 39.71
N ALA A 74 -36.66 -14.01 40.30
CA ALA A 74 -37.88 -13.44 39.72
C ALA A 74 -37.72 -11.93 39.48
N TYR A 75 -37.27 -11.20 40.50
CA TYR A 75 -36.99 -9.78 40.41
C TYR A 75 -35.96 -9.45 39.33
N SER A 76 -34.86 -10.18 39.31
CA SER A 76 -33.78 -9.97 38.34
C SER A 76 -34.23 -10.27 36.93
N LEU A 77 -34.99 -11.34 36.69
CA LEU A 77 -35.51 -11.68 35.38
C LEU A 77 -36.42 -10.55 34.85
N ILE A 78 -37.35 -10.06 35.67
CA ILE A 78 -38.24 -8.93 35.34
C ILE A 78 -37.42 -7.68 35.00
N ARG A 79 -36.42 -7.35 35.83
CA ARG A 79 -35.62 -6.14 35.64
C ARG A 79 -34.71 -6.24 34.43
N LEU A 80 -34.15 -7.42 34.16
CA LEU A 80 -33.31 -7.70 33.01
C LEU A 80 -34.11 -7.60 31.71
N THR A 81 -35.32 -8.19 31.63
CA THR A 81 -36.16 -8.09 30.43
C THR A 81 -36.66 -6.67 30.21
N ARG A 82 -37.11 -5.96 31.24
CA ARG A 82 -37.54 -4.54 31.14
C ARG A 82 -36.43 -3.58 30.78
N GLY A 83 -35.16 -3.96 30.95
CA GLY A 83 -34.02 -3.17 30.50
C GLY A 83 -33.63 -3.36 29.03
N LEU A 84 -34.12 -4.40 28.35
CA LEU A 84 -33.84 -4.67 26.93
C LEU A 84 -34.27 -3.52 25.99
N PRO A 85 -35.47 -2.91 26.14
CA PRO A 85 -35.88 -1.78 25.30
C PRO A 85 -35.33 -0.44 25.81
N SER A 86 -34.37 -0.40 26.75
CA SER A 86 -33.83 0.86 27.26
C SER A 86 -33.21 1.70 26.13
N PRO A 87 -33.46 3.02 26.04
CA PRO A 87 -32.83 3.88 25.02
C PRO A 87 -31.33 4.11 25.28
N ARG A 88 -30.80 3.71 26.45
CA ARG A 88 -29.39 3.87 26.80
C ARG A 88 -28.54 2.75 26.20
N GLU A 89 -27.55 3.11 25.38
CA GLU A 89 -26.70 2.14 24.67
C GLU A 89 -26.00 1.14 25.59
N GLY A 90 -25.44 1.59 26.72
CA GLY A 90 -24.79 0.72 27.69
C GLY A 90 -25.76 -0.29 28.31
N ALA A 91 -26.98 0.14 28.63
CA ALA A 91 -28.00 -0.68 29.26
C ALA A 91 -28.42 -1.87 28.38
N ARG A 92 -28.72 -1.66 27.09
CA ARG A 92 -29.13 -2.75 26.20
C ARG A 92 -28.14 -3.91 26.20
N HIS A 93 -26.85 -3.60 26.10
CA HIS A 93 -25.80 -4.61 26.06
C HIS A 93 -25.59 -5.30 27.39
N GLY A 94 -25.56 -4.55 28.50
CA GLY A 94 -25.35 -5.12 29.84
C GLY A 94 -26.52 -5.99 30.29
N PHE A 95 -27.75 -5.52 30.07
CA PHE A 95 -28.96 -6.25 30.44
C PHE A 95 -29.14 -7.51 29.58
N ALA A 96 -28.89 -7.45 28.27
CA ALA A 96 -28.93 -8.65 27.42
C ALA A 96 -27.83 -9.66 27.78
N LEU A 97 -26.62 -9.19 28.14
CA LEU A 97 -25.53 -10.06 28.62
C LEU A 97 -25.92 -10.77 29.92
N ALA A 98 -26.35 -10.01 30.93
CA ALA A 98 -26.76 -10.58 32.22
C ALA A 98 -27.99 -11.50 32.07
N LEU A 99 -28.96 -11.16 31.21
CA LEU A 99 -30.08 -12.04 30.90
C LEU A 99 -29.62 -13.36 30.28
N THR A 100 -28.70 -13.30 29.30
CA THR A 100 -28.14 -14.50 28.66
C THR A 100 -27.47 -15.42 29.68
N GLU A 101 -26.66 -14.87 30.58
CA GLU A 101 -25.96 -15.64 31.62
C GLU A 101 -26.90 -16.14 32.74
N LEU A 102 -27.92 -15.37 33.10
CA LEU A 102 -28.94 -15.84 34.04
C LEU A 102 -29.65 -17.06 33.46
N LEU A 103 -30.15 -16.94 32.23
CA LEU A 103 -30.86 -18.01 31.53
C LEU A 103 -30.00 -19.25 31.31
N SER A 104 -28.69 -19.10 31.10
CA SER A 104 -27.78 -20.23 30.91
C SER A 104 -27.66 -21.09 32.18
N ASN A 105 -27.70 -20.46 33.36
CA ASN A 105 -27.64 -21.13 34.66
C ASN A 105 -28.95 -21.80 35.09
N LEU A 106 -30.11 -21.30 34.65
CA LEU A 106 -31.42 -21.85 35.00
C LEU A 106 -31.77 -23.07 34.11
N GLN A 107 -31.30 -24.28 34.46
CA GLN A 107 -31.36 -25.45 33.57
C GLN A 107 -32.77 -25.89 33.15
N THR A 108 -33.78 -25.74 34.00
CA THR A 108 -35.15 -26.24 33.74
C THR A 108 -36.10 -25.17 33.19
N ILE A 109 -35.66 -23.92 33.06
CA ILE A 109 -36.47 -22.84 32.46
C ILE A 109 -36.75 -23.12 30.99
N THR A 110 -37.96 -22.78 30.54
CA THR A 110 -38.44 -23.04 29.19
C THR A 110 -38.55 -21.77 28.36
N VAL A 111 -38.55 -21.93 27.03
CA VAL A 111 -38.70 -20.79 26.10
C VAL A 111 -40.05 -20.10 26.30
N ASP A 112 -41.14 -20.87 26.44
CA ASP A 112 -42.49 -20.34 26.65
C ASP A 112 -42.54 -19.37 27.84
N LEU A 113 -41.92 -19.70 28.99
CA LEU A 113 -41.89 -18.82 30.15
C LEU A 113 -41.12 -17.52 29.86
N VAL A 114 -39.93 -17.62 29.28
CA VAL A 114 -39.08 -16.44 29.01
C VAL A 114 -39.75 -15.51 28.00
N ILE A 115 -40.46 -16.06 27.01
CA ILE A 115 -41.21 -15.27 26.03
C ILE A 115 -42.27 -14.40 26.71
N ILE A 116 -42.97 -14.88 27.74
CA ILE A 116 -43.95 -14.07 28.48
C ILE A 116 -43.29 -12.80 29.08
N PHE A 117 -42.10 -12.93 29.65
CA PHE A 117 -41.36 -11.77 30.18
C PHE A 117 -40.87 -10.83 29.09
N ILE A 118 -40.53 -11.35 27.90
CA ILE A 118 -40.15 -10.52 26.74
C ILE A 118 -41.37 -9.81 26.16
N ASP A 119 -42.53 -10.47 26.09
CA ASP A 119 -43.77 -9.91 25.57
C ASP A 119 -44.32 -8.80 26.49
N ASP A 120 -44.22 -8.95 27.82
CA ASP A 120 -44.52 -7.88 28.78
C ASP A 120 -43.55 -6.69 28.64
N ALA A 121 -42.25 -6.97 28.58
CA ALA A 121 -41.23 -5.93 28.54
C ALA A 121 -41.16 -5.20 27.19
N CYS A 122 -41.48 -5.89 26.10
CA CYS A 122 -41.39 -5.36 24.73
C CYS A 122 -42.64 -5.74 23.93
N PRO A 123 -43.79 -5.08 24.17
CA PRO A 123 -45.04 -5.38 23.48
C PRO A 123 -44.92 -5.26 21.94
N PHE A 124 -45.69 -6.07 21.20
CA PHE A 124 -45.62 -6.17 19.72
C PHE A 124 -47.01 -6.34 19.06
N THR A 125 -48.08 -6.03 19.79
CA THR A 125 -49.46 -6.29 19.38
C THR A 125 -50.04 -5.19 18.50
N SER A 126 -49.69 -3.93 18.77
CA SER A 126 -50.18 -2.77 18.03
C SER A 126 -49.20 -2.32 16.93
N THR A 127 -49.71 -1.66 15.88
CA THR A 127 -48.86 -1.07 14.84
C THR A 127 -47.87 -0.06 15.41
N LYS A 128 -48.28 0.72 16.43
CA LYS A 128 -47.41 1.67 17.13
C LYS A 128 -46.23 0.97 17.83
N GLU A 129 -46.48 -0.19 18.43
CA GLU A 129 -45.42 -1.00 19.07
C GLU A 129 -44.44 -1.59 18.04
N GLN A 130 -44.95 -1.99 16.88
CA GLN A 130 -44.13 -2.51 15.77
C GLN A 130 -43.29 -1.41 15.11
N GLU A 131 -43.61 -0.14 15.33
CA GLU A 131 -42.84 1.00 14.86
C GLU A 131 -41.82 1.53 15.89
N ASP A 132 -41.89 1.12 17.15
CA ASP A 132 -40.98 1.58 18.21
C ASP A 132 -39.59 0.91 18.04
N PRO A 133 -38.53 1.68 17.69
CA PRO A 133 -37.17 1.15 17.56
C PRO A 133 -36.68 0.41 18.79
N ASN A 134 -37.06 0.89 19.98
CA ASN A 134 -36.55 0.41 21.25
C ASN A 134 -37.15 -0.95 21.58
N ASN A 135 -38.47 -1.11 21.38
CA ASN A 135 -39.16 -2.39 21.55
C ASN A 135 -38.65 -3.42 20.56
N LEU A 136 -38.50 -3.06 19.27
CA LEU A 136 -37.95 -3.97 18.26
C LEU A 136 -36.56 -4.50 18.64
N ILE A 137 -35.64 -3.60 19.01
CA ILE A 137 -34.30 -3.99 19.45
C ILE A 137 -34.37 -4.85 20.72
N GLY A 138 -35.22 -4.47 21.67
CA GLY A 138 -35.42 -5.22 22.91
C GLY A 138 -35.88 -6.66 22.66
N ARG A 139 -36.85 -6.86 21.77
CA ARG A 139 -37.31 -8.21 21.37
C ARG A 139 -36.21 -9.03 20.72
N VAL A 140 -35.47 -8.44 19.77
CA VAL A 140 -34.36 -9.13 19.09
C VAL A 140 -33.27 -9.52 20.07
N LEU A 141 -32.94 -8.66 21.04
CA LEU A 141 -31.99 -8.97 22.13
C LEU A 141 -32.52 -10.08 23.06
N GLY A 142 -33.82 -10.09 23.35
CA GLY A 142 -34.48 -11.16 24.10
C GLY A 142 -34.35 -12.52 23.41
N TYR A 143 -34.70 -12.60 22.13
CA TYR A 143 -34.53 -13.81 21.31
C TYR A 143 -33.06 -14.23 21.20
N MET A 144 -32.15 -13.27 21.02
CA MET A 144 -30.71 -13.52 21.04
C MET A 144 -30.25 -14.13 22.38
N SER A 145 -30.79 -13.64 23.50
CA SER A 145 -30.48 -14.16 24.84
C SER A 145 -30.97 -15.60 25.02
N ILE A 146 -32.15 -15.93 24.50
CA ILE A 146 -32.67 -17.32 24.48
C ILE A 146 -31.78 -18.25 23.64
N ILE A 147 -31.36 -17.81 22.46
CA ILE A 147 -30.47 -18.57 21.57
C ILE A 147 -29.09 -18.79 22.20
N ARG A 148 -28.48 -17.73 22.77
CA ARG A 148 -27.11 -17.76 23.31
C ARG A 148 -27.01 -18.43 24.67
N SER A 149 -28.04 -18.32 25.53
CA SER A 149 -28.09 -19.02 26.83
C SER A 149 -28.17 -20.54 26.68
N GLY A 150 -28.58 -21.00 25.50
CA GLY A 150 -28.62 -22.40 25.13
C GLY A 150 -29.91 -23.12 25.52
N ILE A 151 -30.94 -22.40 25.97
CA ILE A 151 -32.25 -22.97 26.31
C ILE A 151 -32.80 -23.82 25.14
N LEU A 152 -32.69 -23.34 23.91
CA LEU A 152 -33.15 -24.06 22.72
C LEU A 152 -32.42 -25.38 22.48
N TRP A 153 -31.17 -25.52 22.95
CA TRP A 153 -30.32 -26.68 22.65
C TRP A 153 -30.42 -27.78 23.73
N ARG A 154 -31.23 -27.57 24.77
CA ARG A 154 -31.44 -28.51 25.86
C ARG A 154 -32.32 -29.70 25.44
N THR A 155 -32.28 -30.78 26.21
CA THR A 155 -33.03 -32.03 25.94
C THR A 155 -34.56 -31.84 26.00
N ASN A 156 -35.02 -30.92 26.85
CA ASN A 156 -36.43 -30.58 27.07
C ASN A 156 -37.01 -29.64 25.99
N ALA A 157 -36.14 -29.01 25.18
CA ALA A 157 -36.54 -28.15 24.08
C ALA A 157 -37.07 -28.96 22.89
N THR A 158 -37.96 -28.32 22.15
CA THR A 158 -38.71 -28.87 21.03
C THR A 158 -38.56 -28.01 19.79
N ILE A 159 -38.94 -28.55 18.63
CA ILE A 159 -39.02 -27.75 17.41
C ILE A 159 -39.98 -26.59 17.52
N LYS A 160 -41.06 -26.70 18.32
CA LYS A 160 -42.02 -25.61 18.54
C LYS A 160 -41.30 -24.40 19.12
N ASP A 161 -40.44 -24.60 20.13
CA ASP A 161 -39.67 -23.55 20.76
C ASP A 161 -38.77 -22.82 19.73
N TYR A 162 -38.08 -23.59 18.88
CA TYR A 162 -37.25 -23.02 17.81
C TYR A 162 -38.09 -22.23 16.79
N LYS A 163 -39.23 -22.77 16.34
CA LYS A 163 -40.14 -22.09 15.41
C LYS A 163 -40.65 -20.77 15.98
N THR A 164 -41.08 -20.75 17.25
CA THR A 164 -41.55 -19.52 17.92
C THR A 164 -40.50 -18.40 17.88
N ILE A 165 -39.22 -18.75 18.13
CA ILE A 165 -38.13 -17.77 18.11
C ILE A 165 -37.84 -17.28 16.68
N ILE A 166 -37.79 -18.18 15.70
CA ILE A 166 -37.58 -17.81 14.30
C ILE A 166 -38.72 -16.94 13.78
N ASP A 167 -39.98 -17.29 14.06
CA ASP A 167 -41.15 -16.50 13.66
C ASP A 167 -41.13 -15.10 14.28
N GLY A 168 -40.73 -15.02 15.55
CA GLY A 168 -40.54 -13.75 16.24
C GLY A 168 -39.49 -12.88 15.55
N LEU A 169 -38.35 -13.46 15.16
CA LEU A 169 -37.28 -12.75 14.45
C LEU A 169 -37.70 -12.34 13.03
N VAL A 170 -38.43 -13.20 12.29
CA VAL A 170 -38.96 -12.88 10.95
C VAL A 170 -39.91 -11.68 11.05
N LYS A 171 -40.88 -11.70 11.98
CA LYS A 171 -41.80 -10.58 12.20
C LYS A 171 -41.06 -9.27 12.52
N CYS A 172 -40.04 -9.32 13.38
CA CYS A 172 -39.23 -8.14 13.68
C CYS A 172 -38.46 -7.63 12.46
N SER A 173 -38.01 -8.55 11.59
CA SER A 173 -37.22 -8.24 10.38
C SER A 173 -38.04 -7.55 9.29
N GLU A 174 -39.37 -7.72 9.30
CA GLU A 174 -40.30 -7.10 8.36
C GLU A 174 -40.67 -5.66 8.73
N CYS A 175 -40.38 -5.23 9.98
CA CYS A 175 -40.73 -3.89 10.45
C CYS A 175 -39.81 -2.79 9.89
N LYS A 176 -38.48 -2.95 10.00
CA LYS A 176 -37.49 -1.90 9.62
C LYS A 176 -36.18 -2.49 9.08
N SER A 177 -35.54 -1.77 8.15
CA SER A 177 -34.30 -2.19 7.47
C SER A 177 -33.13 -2.48 8.42
N TYR A 178 -32.78 -1.58 9.34
CA TYR A 178 -31.68 -1.81 10.29
C TYR A 178 -31.94 -2.95 11.28
N ILE A 179 -33.21 -3.29 11.56
CA ILE A 179 -33.56 -4.42 12.43
C ILE A 179 -33.38 -5.74 11.68
N LYS A 180 -33.67 -5.74 10.38
CA LYS A 180 -33.57 -6.92 9.52
C LYS A 180 -32.18 -7.56 9.58
N GLU A 181 -31.12 -6.79 9.35
CA GLU A 181 -29.75 -7.34 9.39
C GLU A 181 -29.42 -7.97 10.75
N ILE A 182 -29.85 -7.35 11.85
CA ILE A 182 -29.64 -7.87 13.21
C ILE A 182 -30.41 -9.18 13.41
N CYS A 183 -31.68 -9.26 12.98
CA CYS A 183 -32.47 -10.49 13.06
C CYS A 183 -31.78 -11.65 12.33
N TYR A 184 -31.32 -11.42 11.10
CA TYR A 184 -30.64 -12.45 10.31
C TYR A 184 -29.30 -12.85 10.94
N HIS A 185 -28.57 -11.92 11.55
CA HIS A 185 -27.38 -12.24 12.34
C HIS A 185 -27.68 -13.18 13.51
N VAL A 186 -28.77 -12.93 14.24
CA VAL A 186 -29.21 -13.79 15.35
C VAL A 186 -29.59 -15.19 14.83
N MET A 187 -30.33 -15.27 13.72
CA MET A 187 -30.67 -16.55 13.07
C MET A 187 -29.41 -17.32 12.63
N ILE A 188 -28.46 -16.65 11.98
CA ILE A 188 -27.18 -17.24 11.57
C ILE A 188 -26.41 -17.80 12.77
N GLY A 189 -26.42 -17.09 13.91
CA GLY A 189 -25.76 -17.54 15.14
C GLY A 189 -26.31 -18.86 15.69
N SER A 190 -27.57 -19.19 15.39
CA SER A 190 -28.23 -20.42 15.85
C SER A 190 -27.75 -21.68 15.11
N LEU A 191 -27.27 -21.56 13.87
CA LEU A 191 -26.97 -22.68 12.97
C LEU A 191 -25.92 -23.65 13.53
N SER A 192 -24.91 -23.13 14.22
CA SER A 192 -23.80 -23.94 14.75
C SER A 192 -24.24 -24.92 15.85
N GLN A 193 -25.21 -24.51 16.68
CA GLN A 193 -25.76 -25.31 17.77
C GLN A 193 -26.90 -26.21 17.30
N LEU A 194 -27.65 -25.79 16.26
CA LEU A 194 -28.76 -26.56 15.70
C LEU A 194 -28.35 -27.99 15.33
N LYS A 195 -27.11 -28.19 14.83
CA LYS A 195 -26.53 -29.50 14.51
C LYS A 195 -26.48 -30.51 15.64
N LYS A 196 -26.52 -30.03 16.88
CA LYS A 196 -26.43 -30.87 18.08
C LYS A 196 -27.81 -31.30 18.59
N THR A 197 -28.88 -30.89 17.91
CA THR A 197 -30.25 -31.10 18.37
C THR A 197 -30.91 -32.31 17.72
N LYS A 198 -31.88 -32.91 18.43
CA LYS A 198 -32.70 -34.02 17.92
C LYS A 198 -33.63 -33.62 16.76
N TYR A 199 -33.92 -32.32 16.62
CA TYR A 199 -34.87 -31.78 15.65
C TYR A 199 -34.19 -31.00 14.51
N GLU A 200 -32.87 -31.17 14.34
CA GLU A 200 -32.03 -30.46 13.37
C GLU A 200 -32.64 -30.42 11.96
N LYS A 201 -33.02 -31.57 11.41
CA LYS A 201 -33.52 -31.67 10.02
C LYS A 201 -34.80 -30.87 9.80
N ASP A 202 -35.76 -31.02 10.71
CA ASP A 202 -37.06 -30.36 10.62
C ASP A 202 -36.95 -28.86 10.86
N ALA A 203 -36.05 -28.43 11.76
CA ALA A 203 -35.77 -27.02 12.00
C ALA A 203 -34.98 -26.36 10.85
N LEU A 204 -34.05 -27.07 10.23
CA LEU A 204 -33.35 -26.59 9.03
C LEU A 204 -34.33 -26.44 7.86
N LYS A 205 -35.21 -27.42 7.66
CA LYS A 205 -36.28 -27.34 6.66
C LYS A 205 -37.17 -26.12 6.91
N TYR A 206 -37.59 -25.91 8.16
CA TYR A 206 -38.38 -24.74 8.54
C TYR A 206 -37.68 -23.41 8.22
N LEU A 207 -36.38 -23.32 8.51
CA LEU A 207 -35.59 -22.12 8.23
C LEU A 207 -35.50 -21.84 6.72
N ILE A 208 -35.35 -22.88 5.90
CA ILE A 208 -35.33 -22.78 4.43
C ILE A 208 -36.71 -22.31 3.93
N GLU A 209 -37.80 -22.95 4.36
CA GLU A 209 -39.15 -22.65 3.86
C GLU A 209 -39.73 -21.32 4.37
N GLN A 210 -39.50 -20.95 5.62
CA GLN A 210 -40.11 -19.73 6.18
C GLN A 210 -39.26 -18.48 5.99
N VAL A 211 -37.94 -18.60 6.06
CA VAL A 211 -37.05 -17.43 6.04
C VAL A 211 -36.48 -17.20 4.64
N LEU A 212 -36.02 -18.26 3.97
CA LEU A 212 -35.46 -18.13 2.63
C LEU A 212 -36.53 -18.16 1.53
N ASP A 213 -37.62 -18.93 1.69
CA ASP A 213 -38.77 -18.98 0.75
C ASP A 213 -39.94 -18.08 1.19
N ASN A 214 -39.68 -17.01 1.95
CA ASN A 214 -40.76 -16.16 2.47
C ASN A 214 -41.63 -15.65 1.30
N ALA A 215 -42.91 -16.05 1.29
CA ALA A 215 -43.86 -15.78 0.22
C ALA A 215 -43.45 -16.24 -1.20
N GLY A 216 -42.61 -17.28 -1.35
CA GLY A 216 -42.18 -17.82 -2.65
C GLY A 216 -41.14 -16.95 -3.37
N GLN A 217 -40.53 -16.00 -2.65
CA GLN A 217 -39.60 -15.04 -3.23
C GLN A 217 -38.16 -15.58 -3.35
N GLY A 218 -37.79 -16.60 -2.57
CA GLY A 218 -36.43 -17.15 -2.57
C GLY A 218 -35.36 -16.17 -2.08
N ILE A 219 -34.11 -16.41 -2.48
CA ILE A 219 -32.97 -15.55 -2.10
C ILE A 219 -32.95 -14.30 -2.99
N GLN A 220 -33.22 -13.13 -2.40
CA GLN A 220 -33.41 -11.86 -3.12
C GLN A 220 -32.61 -10.66 -2.61
N ASN A 221 -32.04 -10.72 -1.41
CA ASN A 221 -31.38 -9.57 -0.78
C ASN A 221 -30.13 -10.00 -0.01
N SER A 222 -29.35 -9.02 0.46
CA SER A 222 -28.11 -9.25 1.20
C SER A 222 -28.30 -10.11 2.45
N ASP A 223 -29.42 -9.98 3.17
CA ASP A 223 -29.71 -10.73 4.40
C ASP A 223 -29.97 -12.22 4.10
N THR A 224 -30.89 -12.50 3.16
CA THR A 224 -31.21 -13.88 2.75
C THR A 224 -30.03 -14.55 2.08
N LEU A 225 -29.23 -13.79 1.31
CA LEU A 225 -27.96 -14.27 0.75
C LEU A 225 -26.96 -14.64 1.87
N ASN A 226 -26.81 -13.79 2.89
CA ASN A 226 -25.91 -14.06 4.01
C ASN A 226 -26.31 -15.32 4.79
N LEU A 227 -27.61 -15.50 5.04
CA LEU A 227 -28.14 -16.69 5.68
C LEU A 227 -27.94 -17.94 4.81
N ALA A 228 -28.21 -17.86 3.51
CA ALA A 228 -27.98 -18.96 2.58
C ALA A 228 -26.51 -19.39 2.56
N LEU A 229 -25.57 -18.44 2.49
CA LEU A 229 -24.13 -18.71 2.58
C LEU A 229 -23.75 -19.32 3.93
N ALA A 230 -24.31 -18.83 5.04
CA ALA A 230 -24.07 -19.39 6.36
C ALA A 230 -24.58 -20.84 6.48
N ILE A 231 -25.74 -21.14 5.89
CA ILE A 231 -26.27 -22.51 5.83
C ILE A 231 -25.33 -23.40 5.01
N GLN A 232 -24.86 -22.97 3.83
CA GLN A 232 -23.91 -23.77 3.04
C GLN A 232 -22.58 -24.02 3.74
N GLU A 233 -22.07 -23.03 4.47
CA GLU A 233 -20.85 -23.15 5.28
C GLU A 233 -21.02 -24.18 6.40
N GLN A 234 -22.18 -24.15 7.09
CA GLN A 234 -22.48 -25.11 8.15
C GLN A 234 -22.89 -26.48 7.60
N TYR A 235 -23.53 -26.55 6.44
CA TYR A 235 -24.06 -27.79 5.85
C TYR A 235 -23.48 -27.99 4.43
N PRO A 236 -22.24 -28.50 4.29
CA PRO A 236 -21.59 -28.62 2.97
C PRO A 236 -22.35 -29.48 1.97
N ASP A 237 -23.12 -30.47 2.44
CA ASP A 237 -23.94 -31.37 1.62
C ASP A 237 -25.36 -30.84 1.33
N ILE A 238 -25.70 -29.61 1.75
CA ILE A 238 -27.05 -29.04 1.57
C ILE A 238 -27.46 -28.95 0.09
N HIS A 239 -26.50 -28.82 -0.82
CA HIS A 239 -26.72 -28.85 -2.26
C HIS A 239 -27.36 -30.15 -2.79
N LYS A 240 -27.37 -31.23 -2.00
CA LYS A 240 -28.03 -32.50 -2.32
C LYS A 240 -29.46 -32.58 -1.79
N ASN A 241 -29.82 -31.74 -0.82
CA ASN A 241 -31.15 -31.68 -0.22
C ASN A 241 -32.18 -31.21 -1.26
N SER A 242 -33.36 -31.85 -1.30
CA SER A 242 -34.43 -31.52 -2.24
C SER A 242 -35.02 -30.15 -1.95
N ASP A 243 -35.38 -29.86 -0.69
CA ASP A 243 -35.97 -28.57 -0.30
C ASP A 243 -35.04 -27.39 -0.68
N TRP A 244 -33.71 -27.58 -0.56
CA TRP A 244 -32.72 -26.59 -1.00
C TRP A 244 -32.69 -26.40 -2.52
N LYS A 245 -32.73 -27.48 -3.29
CA LYS A 245 -32.75 -27.40 -4.77
C LYS A 245 -34.04 -26.75 -5.25
N ASP A 246 -35.17 -27.12 -4.66
CA ASP A 246 -36.47 -26.58 -5.01
C ASP A 246 -36.50 -25.06 -4.77
N LEU A 247 -35.96 -24.61 -3.64
CA LEU A 247 -35.82 -23.18 -3.31
C LEU A 247 -34.92 -22.44 -4.31
N VAL A 248 -33.74 -22.98 -4.58
CA VAL A 248 -32.72 -22.26 -5.37
C VAL A 248 -33.09 -22.29 -6.86
N ILE A 249 -33.41 -23.46 -7.41
CA ILE A 249 -33.55 -23.67 -8.86
C ILE A 249 -35.01 -23.57 -9.34
N ASP A 250 -35.97 -24.16 -8.61
CA ASP A 250 -37.28 -24.52 -9.19
C ASP A 250 -38.42 -23.54 -8.87
N LYS A 251 -38.35 -22.73 -7.80
CA LYS A 251 -39.51 -21.99 -7.26
C LYS A 251 -39.72 -20.53 -7.67
N ALA A 252 -39.03 -19.99 -8.68
CA ALA A 252 -39.28 -18.62 -9.15
C ALA A 252 -39.79 -18.54 -10.61
N PRO A 253 -41.09 -18.79 -10.88
CA PRO A 253 -41.67 -18.65 -12.21
C PRO A 253 -41.60 -17.22 -12.79
N ASP A 254 -41.78 -16.20 -11.93
CA ASP A 254 -42.02 -14.81 -12.35
C ASP A 254 -40.83 -13.84 -12.13
N SER A 255 -39.66 -14.34 -11.68
CA SER A 255 -38.45 -13.51 -11.58
C SER A 255 -37.64 -13.58 -12.88
N LEU A 256 -37.24 -12.42 -13.41
CA LEU A 256 -36.42 -12.29 -14.64
C LEU A 256 -35.06 -13.01 -14.58
N VAL A 257 -34.59 -13.44 -13.39
CA VAL A 257 -33.33 -14.18 -13.19
C VAL A 257 -33.51 -15.23 -12.09
N ARG A 258 -33.42 -16.52 -12.46
CA ARG A 258 -33.41 -17.67 -11.52
C ARG A 258 -31.99 -17.95 -11.05
N TRP A 259 -31.84 -18.61 -9.89
CA TRP A 259 -30.55 -19.22 -9.57
C TRP A 259 -30.39 -20.47 -10.43
N GLU A 260 -29.22 -20.62 -11.04
CA GLU A 260 -28.94 -21.67 -12.02
C GLU A 260 -28.23 -22.87 -11.37
N ASN A 261 -27.63 -22.66 -10.20
CA ASN A 261 -26.86 -23.67 -9.49
C ASN A 261 -27.20 -23.73 -7.99
N PRO A 262 -27.28 -24.93 -7.38
CA PRO A 262 -27.54 -25.06 -5.94
C PRO A 262 -26.39 -24.56 -5.06
N PHE A 263 -25.16 -24.43 -5.58
CA PHE A 263 -24.07 -23.73 -4.90
C PHE A 263 -24.20 -22.23 -5.11
N ILE A 264 -24.35 -21.45 -4.02
CA ILE A 264 -24.69 -20.02 -4.12
C ILE A 264 -23.59 -19.25 -4.86
N LEU A 265 -22.32 -19.39 -4.48
CA LEU A 265 -21.17 -18.72 -5.12
C LEU A 265 -20.67 -19.44 -6.40
N HIS A 266 -21.56 -19.99 -7.20
CA HIS A 266 -21.23 -20.58 -8.49
C HIS A 266 -21.17 -19.51 -9.61
N HIS A 267 -20.40 -19.77 -10.67
CA HIS A 267 -20.25 -18.81 -11.78
C HIS A 267 -21.57 -18.49 -12.50
N ASP A 268 -22.47 -19.48 -12.61
CA ASP A 268 -23.80 -19.30 -13.21
C ASP A 268 -24.69 -18.33 -12.41
N ASN A 269 -24.48 -18.21 -11.09
CA ASN A 269 -25.32 -17.40 -10.22
C ASN A 269 -24.89 -15.91 -10.14
N MET A 270 -23.87 -15.50 -10.90
CA MET A 270 -23.24 -14.18 -10.78
C MET A 270 -24.20 -13.00 -10.95
N SER A 271 -25.17 -13.11 -11.88
CA SER A 271 -26.18 -12.08 -12.08
C SER A 271 -27.04 -11.89 -10.83
N LYS A 272 -27.48 -13.00 -10.21
CA LYS A 272 -28.35 -12.97 -9.04
C LYS A 272 -27.62 -12.54 -7.77
N ILE A 273 -26.34 -12.92 -7.63
CA ILE A 273 -25.48 -12.42 -6.55
C ILE A 273 -25.34 -10.89 -6.65
N ALA A 274 -25.09 -10.35 -7.85
CA ALA A 274 -24.98 -8.91 -8.07
C ALA A 274 -26.28 -8.16 -7.71
N GLU A 275 -27.44 -8.75 -8.04
CA GLU A 275 -28.75 -8.21 -7.67
C GLU A 275 -28.97 -8.20 -6.15
N CYS A 276 -28.71 -9.33 -5.48
CA CYS A 276 -28.88 -9.47 -4.03
C CYS A 276 -27.99 -8.50 -3.25
N LEU A 277 -26.75 -8.29 -3.70
CA LEU A 277 -25.78 -7.37 -3.11
C LEU A 277 -26.03 -5.90 -3.49
N GLN A 278 -27.05 -5.62 -4.31
CA GLN A 278 -27.33 -4.28 -4.86
C GLN A 278 -26.12 -3.66 -5.57
N ALA A 279 -25.29 -4.51 -6.18
CA ALA A 279 -24.10 -4.09 -6.90
C ALA A 279 -24.43 -3.37 -8.22
N ARG A 280 -25.68 -3.47 -8.69
CA ARG A 280 -26.20 -2.81 -9.89
C ARG A 280 -27.47 -2.01 -9.57
N PRO A 281 -27.77 -0.92 -10.29
CA PRO A 281 -29.02 -0.19 -10.12
C PRO A 281 -30.23 -1.08 -10.46
N LYS A 282 -31.28 -1.05 -9.62
CA LYS A 282 -32.60 -1.55 -9.99
C LYS A 282 -33.17 -0.61 -11.05
N GLN A 283 -33.78 -1.15 -12.10
CA GLN A 283 -34.21 -0.35 -13.26
C GLN A 283 -35.29 0.71 -12.94
N ASP A 284 -35.93 0.70 -11.75
CA ASP A 284 -37.13 1.51 -11.47
C ASP A 284 -37.20 2.26 -10.11
N SER A 285 -36.10 2.48 -9.37
CA SER A 285 -36.20 3.16 -8.06
C SER A 285 -35.41 4.47 -7.98
N SER A 286 -36.13 5.60 -8.02
CA SER A 286 -35.63 6.96 -7.81
C SER A 286 -35.34 7.33 -6.34
N ASP A 287 -35.52 6.40 -5.40
CA ASP A 287 -35.47 6.64 -3.94
C ASP A 287 -34.17 6.20 -3.24
N ASP A 288 -33.08 5.96 -3.99
CA ASP A 288 -31.81 5.45 -3.46
C ASP A 288 -31.02 6.45 -2.57
N GLN A 289 -31.56 7.65 -2.28
CA GLN A 289 -30.84 8.69 -1.53
C GLN A 289 -30.89 8.55 0.00
N ASN A 290 -31.78 7.73 0.58
CA ASN A 290 -32.00 7.70 2.03
C ASN A 290 -31.95 6.33 2.74
N GLN A 291 -31.40 5.29 2.10
CA GLN A 291 -31.17 4.01 2.77
C GLN A 291 -29.76 3.90 3.37
N GLU A 292 -29.67 3.40 4.60
CA GLU A 292 -28.53 3.32 5.53
C GLU A 292 -27.12 3.16 4.89
N SER A 293 -26.15 3.96 5.36
CA SER A 293 -24.75 3.99 4.92
C SER A 293 -23.92 2.76 5.32
N GLN A 294 -24.53 1.76 5.95
CA GLN A 294 -23.82 0.64 6.55
C GLN A 294 -23.40 -0.40 5.51
N PHE A 295 -22.19 -0.93 5.68
CA PHE A 295 -21.63 -1.97 4.83
C PHE A 295 -22.09 -3.33 5.31
N HIS A 296 -23.00 -3.95 4.57
CA HIS A 296 -23.66 -5.18 4.97
C HIS A 296 -22.66 -6.32 5.25
N SER A 297 -22.92 -7.08 6.31
CA SER A 297 -22.04 -8.15 6.81
C SER A 297 -21.80 -9.32 5.84
N VAL A 298 -22.71 -9.52 4.88
CA VAL A 298 -22.60 -10.55 3.81
C VAL A 298 -21.24 -10.52 3.11
N TRP A 299 -20.68 -9.33 2.89
CA TRP A 299 -19.37 -9.15 2.24
C TRP A 299 -18.23 -9.76 3.06
N ASN A 300 -18.30 -9.70 4.39
CA ASN A 300 -17.30 -10.34 5.26
C ASN A 300 -17.37 -11.87 5.12
N ARG A 301 -18.58 -12.43 4.98
CA ARG A 301 -18.77 -13.87 4.76
C ARG A 301 -18.28 -14.29 3.37
N ILE A 302 -18.55 -13.51 2.33
CA ILE A 302 -18.01 -13.79 0.99
C ILE A 302 -16.48 -13.76 1.03
N LEU A 303 -15.88 -12.76 1.68
CA LEU A 303 -14.43 -12.69 1.84
C LEU A 303 -13.87 -13.89 2.63
N SER A 304 -14.52 -14.32 3.71
CA SER A 304 -14.06 -15.49 4.48
C SER A 304 -14.08 -16.77 3.65
N VAL A 305 -15.03 -16.92 2.72
CA VAL A 305 -15.04 -18.06 1.77
C VAL A 305 -13.76 -18.06 0.92
N TYR A 306 -13.31 -16.91 0.42
CA TYR A 306 -12.09 -16.84 -0.40
C TYR A 306 -10.80 -16.99 0.42
N ILE A 307 -10.77 -16.51 1.67
CA ILE A 307 -9.62 -16.68 2.56
C ILE A 307 -9.45 -18.15 2.98
N ASN A 308 -10.55 -18.83 3.30
CA ASN A 308 -10.51 -20.19 3.84
C ASN A 308 -10.32 -21.26 2.75
N ASN A 309 -10.73 -20.98 1.51
CA ASN A 309 -10.51 -21.87 0.38
C ASN A 309 -9.07 -21.72 -0.15
N LYS A 310 -8.10 -22.33 0.55
CA LYS A 310 -6.73 -22.46 0.03
C LYS A 310 -6.76 -23.15 -1.34
N THR A 311 -6.00 -22.60 -2.29
CA THR A 311 -5.80 -23.15 -3.64
C THR A 311 -5.57 -24.67 -3.58
N PRO A 312 -6.36 -25.48 -4.30
CA PRO A 312 -6.26 -26.93 -4.20
C PRO A 312 -4.96 -27.41 -4.83
N SER A 313 -4.14 -28.09 -4.03
CA SER A 313 -3.02 -28.90 -4.51
C SER A 313 -3.52 -29.89 -5.58
N SER A 314 -2.74 -30.07 -6.63
CA SER A 314 -3.10 -30.66 -7.94
C SER A 314 -3.69 -32.09 -7.97
N LYS A 315 -4.03 -32.72 -6.84
CA LYS A 315 -4.42 -34.14 -6.75
C LYS A 315 -5.91 -34.45 -6.53
N GLN A 316 -6.82 -33.47 -6.45
CA GLN A 316 -8.26 -33.75 -6.40
C GLN A 316 -8.99 -33.25 -7.66
N LYS A 317 -8.99 -34.06 -8.71
CA LYS A 317 -9.60 -33.74 -10.03
C LYS A 317 -11.14 -33.90 -10.10
N GLY A 318 -11.84 -34.13 -8.98
CA GLY A 318 -13.29 -34.35 -8.97
C GLY A 318 -14.17 -33.23 -8.39
N ALA A 319 -13.62 -32.28 -7.64
CA ALA A 319 -14.38 -31.24 -6.90
C ALA A 319 -14.24 -29.82 -7.49
N LYS A 320 -13.67 -29.70 -8.69
CA LYS A 320 -12.99 -28.50 -9.20
C LYS A 320 -13.85 -27.34 -9.76
N ASN A 321 -15.18 -27.38 -9.69
CA ASN A 321 -16.05 -26.39 -10.36
C ASN A 321 -17.03 -25.62 -9.44
N LYS A 322 -16.89 -25.67 -8.12
CA LYS A 322 -18.01 -25.24 -7.23
C LYS A 322 -18.07 -23.74 -6.91
N ILE A 323 -16.96 -23.02 -6.92
CA ILE A 323 -16.91 -21.60 -6.51
C ILE A 323 -16.29 -20.77 -7.63
N VAL A 324 -16.92 -19.61 -7.93
CA VAL A 324 -16.42 -18.66 -8.92
C VAL A 324 -15.05 -18.11 -8.50
N PRO A 325 -14.03 -18.09 -9.39
CA PRO A 325 -12.72 -17.53 -9.08
C PRO A 325 -12.82 -16.09 -8.54
N PHE A 326 -11.97 -15.75 -7.56
CA PHE A 326 -12.00 -14.41 -6.94
C PHE A 326 -11.83 -13.28 -7.95
N SER A 327 -10.96 -13.45 -8.94
CA SER A 327 -10.73 -12.46 -10.00
C SER A 327 -11.99 -12.18 -10.84
N THR A 328 -12.76 -13.24 -11.15
CA THR A 328 -14.05 -13.12 -11.86
C THR A 328 -15.11 -12.49 -10.96
N PHE A 329 -15.19 -12.89 -9.69
CA PHE A 329 -16.09 -12.28 -8.70
C PHE A 329 -15.85 -10.78 -8.58
N TRP A 330 -14.59 -10.40 -8.35
CA TRP A 330 -14.16 -9.01 -8.20
C TRP A 330 -14.51 -8.19 -9.44
N LYS A 331 -14.15 -8.68 -10.63
CA LYS A 331 -14.41 -7.97 -11.88
C LYS A 331 -15.90 -7.73 -12.12
N GLU A 332 -16.75 -8.74 -11.96
CA GLU A 332 -18.15 -8.63 -12.35
C GLU A 332 -19.04 -7.95 -11.30
N ILE A 333 -18.78 -8.19 -10.02
CA ILE A 333 -19.63 -7.66 -8.92
C ILE A 333 -19.06 -6.36 -8.37
N VAL A 334 -17.75 -6.27 -8.17
CA VAL A 334 -17.13 -5.09 -7.55
C VAL A 334 -16.76 -4.05 -8.60
N ASP A 335 -15.96 -4.40 -9.62
CA ASP A 335 -15.49 -3.43 -10.61
C ASP A 335 -16.61 -2.98 -11.56
N ASN A 336 -17.32 -3.93 -12.18
CA ASN A 336 -18.43 -3.66 -13.11
C ASN A 336 -19.77 -3.38 -12.42
N GLY A 337 -19.84 -3.56 -11.09
CA GLY A 337 -21.00 -3.23 -10.28
C GLY A 337 -20.76 -1.97 -9.44
N LEU A 338 -20.10 -2.14 -8.29
CA LEU A 338 -19.89 -1.07 -7.32
C LEU A 338 -19.09 0.14 -7.87
N PHE A 339 -18.16 -0.08 -8.79
CA PHE A 339 -17.36 0.99 -9.42
C PHE A 339 -17.80 1.37 -10.83
N ALA A 340 -18.94 0.87 -11.32
CA ALA A 340 -19.45 1.21 -12.64
C ALA A 340 -19.57 2.73 -12.87
N THR A 341 -19.55 3.15 -14.14
CA THR A 341 -19.68 4.57 -14.53
C THR A 341 -20.95 5.20 -13.95
N GLU A 342 -22.07 4.49 -14.02
CA GLU A 342 -23.39 4.89 -13.49
C GLU A 342 -23.59 4.54 -12.00
N SER A 343 -22.52 4.12 -11.30
CA SER A 343 -22.61 3.75 -9.89
C SER A 343 -22.76 4.98 -8.99
N THR A 344 -23.62 4.86 -7.98
CA THR A 344 -23.88 5.90 -6.99
C THR A 344 -22.68 6.12 -6.07
N HIS A 345 -22.62 7.29 -5.42
CA HIS A 345 -21.57 7.56 -4.42
C HIS A 345 -21.55 6.50 -3.31
N LYS A 346 -22.73 6.04 -2.87
CA LYS A 346 -22.89 5.00 -1.86
C LYS A 346 -22.25 3.66 -2.29
N ARG A 347 -22.54 3.18 -3.50
CA ARG A 347 -21.97 1.92 -4.02
C ARG A 347 -20.45 2.00 -4.18
N ARG A 348 -19.93 3.13 -4.66
CA ARG A 348 -18.48 3.37 -4.73
C ARG A 348 -17.83 3.38 -3.35
N PHE A 349 -18.48 3.99 -2.36
CA PHE A 349 -18.04 3.96 -0.97
C PHE A 349 -17.95 2.53 -0.41
N TRP A 350 -18.97 1.71 -0.64
CA TRP A 350 -18.93 0.28 -0.30
C TRP A 350 -17.81 -0.47 -1.03
N GLY A 351 -17.58 -0.14 -2.30
CA GLY A 351 -16.46 -0.68 -3.08
C GLY A 351 -15.12 -0.39 -2.42
N PHE A 352 -14.89 0.85 -1.95
CA PHE A 352 -13.68 1.23 -1.21
C PHE A 352 -13.55 0.46 0.11
N GLN A 353 -14.63 0.37 0.91
CA GLN A 353 -14.61 -0.39 2.16
C GLN A 353 -14.33 -1.88 1.95
N PHE A 354 -14.86 -2.47 0.87
CA PHE A 354 -14.59 -3.87 0.55
C PHE A 354 -13.15 -4.06 0.05
N PHE A 355 -12.63 -3.14 -0.77
CA PHE A 355 -11.24 -3.14 -1.20
C PHE A 355 -10.28 -3.11 -0.01
N GLU A 356 -10.50 -2.21 0.96
CA GLU A 356 -9.67 -2.12 2.17
C GLU A 356 -9.62 -3.45 2.93
N LYS A 357 -10.78 -4.09 3.14
CA LYS A 357 -10.85 -5.40 3.82
C LYS A 357 -10.16 -6.50 3.03
N CYS A 358 -10.36 -6.55 1.72
CA CYS A 358 -9.72 -7.52 0.84
C CYS A 358 -8.19 -7.36 0.85
N LEU A 359 -7.68 -6.13 0.73
CA LEU A 359 -6.24 -5.88 0.67
C LEU A 359 -5.52 -6.27 1.96
N LEU A 360 -6.16 -6.04 3.11
CA LEU A 360 -5.61 -6.40 4.43
C LEU A 360 -5.69 -7.90 4.74
N SER A 361 -6.59 -8.64 4.09
CA SER A 361 -6.89 -10.04 4.47
C SER A 361 -6.44 -11.09 3.45
N LEU A 362 -6.26 -10.72 2.17
CA LEU A 362 -5.93 -11.65 1.10
C LEU A 362 -4.41 -11.89 0.96
N SER A 363 -4.06 -13.07 0.45
CA SER A 363 -2.70 -13.42 0.05
C SER A 363 -2.28 -12.70 -1.25
N LYS A 364 -0.96 -12.63 -1.48
CA LYS A 364 -0.32 -12.03 -2.66
C LYS A 364 -0.95 -12.43 -4.00
N GLU A 365 -1.40 -13.68 -4.13
CA GLU A 365 -2.01 -14.23 -5.36
C GLU A 365 -3.28 -13.50 -5.81
N HIS A 366 -4.03 -12.91 -4.86
CA HIS A 366 -5.29 -12.24 -5.17
C HIS A 366 -5.17 -10.71 -5.24
N VAL A 367 -4.06 -10.13 -4.78
CA VAL A 367 -3.87 -8.68 -4.74
C VAL A 367 -3.93 -8.05 -6.12
N GLU A 368 -3.30 -8.68 -7.13
CA GLU A 368 -3.34 -8.21 -8.52
C GLU A 368 -4.78 -8.06 -9.04
N SER A 369 -5.69 -8.94 -8.59
CA SER A 369 -7.08 -8.93 -9.05
C SER A 369 -7.88 -7.74 -8.53
N LEU A 370 -7.40 -7.04 -7.49
CA LEU A 370 -8.11 -5.90 -6.89
C LEU A 370 -7.97 -4.61 -7.72
N PHE A 371 -6.89 -4.48 -8.50
CA PHE A 371 -6.53 -3.23 -9.20
C PHE A 371 -7.12 -3.15 -10.62
N THR A 372 -8.43 -3.28 -10.69
CA THR A 372 -9.21 -3.26 -11.94
C THR A 372 -9.44 -1.85 -12.46
N SER A 373 -9.88 -1.74 -13.73
CA SER A 373 -9.98 -0.46 -14.43
C SER A 373 -10.93 0.54 -13.80
N ASN A 374 -12.13 0.12 -13.37
CA ASN A 374 -13.11 1.05 -12.83
C ASN A 374 -12.76 1.48 -11.41
N PHE A 375 -12.21 0.56 -10.61
CA PHE A 375 -11.61 0.86 -9.31
C PHE A 375 -10.51 1.92 -9.45
N MET A 376 -9.53 1.69 -10.32
CA MET A 376 -8.42 2.61 -10.53
C MET A 376 -8.89 3.98 -11.00
N ARG A 377 -9.85 4.02 -11.94
CA ARG A 377 -10.47 5.26 -12.39
C ARG A 377 -11.18 5.99 -11.25
N SER A 378 -11.92 5.27 -10.41
CA SER A 378 -12.65 5.84 -9.27
C SER A 378 -11.70 6.37 -8.21
N LEU A 379 -10.69 5.59 -7.80
CA LEU A 379 -9.67 6.00 -6.85
C LEU A 379 -8.96 7.27 -7.32
N THR A 380 -8.49 7.25 -8.57
CA THR A 380 -7.79 8.38 -9.17
C THR A 380 -8.66 9.64 -9.21
N ASN A 381 -9.89 9.54 -9.73
CA ASN A 381 -10.79 10.68 -9.87
C ASN A 381 -11.10 11.35 -8.54
N HIS A 382 -11.24 10.58 -7.46
CA HIS A 382 -11.57 11.12 -6.13
C HIS A 382 -10.34 11.56 -5.33
N LEU A 383 -9.12 11.14 -5.69
CA LEU A 383 -7.89 11.65 -5.08
C LEU A 383 -7.44 13.02 -5.63
N VAL A 384 -7.82 13.38 -6.87
CA VAL A 384 -7.37 14.64 -7.52
C VAL A 384 -7.91 15.89 -6.86
N ASP A 385 -9.15 15.83 -6.38
CA ASP A 385 -9.92 17.00 -5.99
C ASP A 385 -10.55 16.74 -4.63
N GLU A 386 -10.06 17.48 -3.63
CA GLU A 386 -10.48 17.39 -2.24
C GLU A 386 -11.95 17.77 -2.04
N SER A 387 -12.55 18.51 -2.98
CA SER A 387 -13.97 18.89 -2.92
C SER A 387 -14.93 17.76 -3.30
N ARG A 388 -14.42 16.63 -3.82
CA ARG A 388 -15.27 15.50 -4.24
C ARG A 388 -15.81 14.76 -3.03
N TYR A 389 -17.08 14.38 -3.11
CA TYR A 389 -17.80 13.69 -2.03
C TYR A 389 -17.11 12.44 -1.47
N LEU A 390 -16.38 11.68 -2.30
CA LEU A 390 -15.68 10.46 -1.87
C LEU A 390 -14.17 10.66 -1.70
N HIS A 391 -13.70 11.89 -1.60
CA HIS A 391 -12.27 12.17 -1.43
C HIS A 391 -11.71 11.50 -0.17
N GLU A 392 -12.36 11.67 0.98
CA GLU A 392 -11.91 11.07 2.25
C GLU A 392 -11.84 9.54 2.16
N ALA A 393 -12.81 8.90 1.51
CA ALA A 393 -12.82 7.46 1.31
C ALA A 393 -11.66 7.00 0.41
N ALA A 394 -11.40 7.72 -0.69
CA ALA A 394 -10.30 7.43 -1.59
C ALA A 394 -8.93 7.65 -0.93
N ALA A 395 -8.79 8.74 -0.16
CA ALA A 395 -7.58 9.05 0.61
C ALA A 395 -7.29 7.97 1.65
N ARG A 396 -8.30 7.57 2.43
CA ARG A 396 -8.21 6.46 3.39
C ARG A 396 -7.83 5.15 2.70
N THR A 397 -8.48 4.80 1.59
CA THR A 397 -8.13 3.61 0.81
C THR A 397 -6.65 3.64 0.36
N PHE A 398 -6.15 4.80 -0.05
CA PHE A 398 -4.74 4.96 -0.41
C PHE A 398 -3.80 4.81 0.80
N GLU A 399 -4.21 5.28 1.98
CA GLU A 399 -3.48 5.04 3.23
C GLU A 399 -3.42 3.55 3.60
N VAL A 400 -4.49 2.80 3.39
CA VAL A 400 -4.50 1.34 3.57
C VAL A 400 -3.54 0.64 2.58
N ILE A 401 -3.44 1.13 1.34
CA ILE A 401 -2.43 0.64 0.38
C ILE A 401 -1.01 0.89 0.92
N CYS A 402 -0.74 2.08 1.45
CA CYS A 402 0.54 2.41 2.05
C CYS A 402 0.83 1.57 3.31
N GLN A 403 -0.19 1.30 4.13
CA GLN A 403 -0.06 0.44 5.30
C GLN A 403 0.31 -0.98 4.89
N ARG A 404 -0.41 -1.59 3.94
CA ARG A 404 -0.13 -2.95 3.47
C ARG A 404 1.26 -3.08 2.88
N ALA A 405 1.72 -2.06 2.16
CA ALA A 405 3.07 -1.98 1.62
C ALA A 405 4.16 -1.96 2.71
N LYS A 406 3.90 -1.39 3.89
CA LYS A 406 4.83 -1.41 5.04
C LYS A 406 4.89 -2.77 5.74
N GLU A 407 3.77 -3.49 5.75
CA GLU A 407 3.65 -4.77 6.46
C GLU A 407 4.22 -5.95 5.65
N ASP A 408 4.16 -5.89 4.31
CA ASP A 408 4.57 -6.99 3.43
C ASP A 408 5.36 -6.49 2.20
N ASN A 409 6.68 -6.62 2.29
CA ASN A 409 7.63 -6.21 1.25
C ASN A 409 7.43 -6.96 -0.08
N GLU A 410 6.88 -8.18 -0.08
CA GLU A 410 6.66 -8.92 -1.32
C GLU A 410 5.47 -8.39 -2.11
N ILE A 411 4.48 -7.83 -1.41
CA ILE A 411 3.28 -7.26 -2.01
C ILE A 411 3.56 -5.87 -2.58
N VAL A 412 4.55 -5.13 -2.04
CA VAL A 412 4.96 -3.80 -2.54
C VAL A 412 5.10 -3.77 -4.06
N ILE A 413 5.81 -4.73 -4.65
CA ILE A 413 6.10 -4.73 -6.08
C ILE A 413 4.80 -4.93 -6.87
N VAL A 414 3.92 -5.79 -6.37
CA VAL A 414 2.59 -6.00 -6.95
C VAL A 414 1.79 -4.70 -6.91
N LEU A 415 1.76 -4.01 -5.77
CA LEU A 415 1.06 -2.73 -5.62
C LEU A 415 1.61 -1.65 -6.55
N ILE A 416 2.94 -1.52 -6.64
CA ILE A 416 3.56 -0.54 -7.53
C ILE A 416 3.29 -0.88 -8.99
N LYS A 417 3.43 -2.16 -9.39
CA LYS A 417 3.10 -2.63 -10.74
C LYS A 417 1.68 -2.29 -11.12
N GLU A 418 0.73 -2.54 -10.24
CA GLU A 418 -0.69 -2.33 -10.54
C GLU A 418 -1.12 -0.84 -10.48
N LEU A 419 -0.52 -0.03 -9.60
CA LEU A 419 -0.75 1.43 -9.57
C LEU A 419 -0.19 2.12 -10.82
N VAL A 420 0.99 1.71 -11.27
CA VAL A 420 1.64 2.20 -12.51
C VAL A 420 0.93 1.66 -13.75
N GLY A 421 0.27 0.52 -13.62
CA GLY A 421 -0.55 -0.09 -14.66
C GLY A 421 0.22 -0.80 -15.77
N LYS A 422 -0.51 -1.65 -16.50
CA LYS A 422 -0.02 -2.39 -17.68
C LYS A 422 -0.22 -1.61 -18.98
N ASP A 423 -1.16 -0.66 -19.01
CA ASP A 423 -1.53 0.13 -20.20
C ASP A 423 -1.08 1.59 -20.11
N GLU A 424 -0.80 2.18 -21.27
CA GLU A 424 -0.11 3.45 -21.58
C GLU A 424 -0.63 4.73 -20.90
N SER A 425 -1.67 4.64 -20.06
CA SER A 425 -2.47 5.73 -19.50
C SER A 425 -2.58 5.72 -17.98
N ARG A 426 -1.73 5.00 -17.24
CA ARG A 426 -1.83 4.91 -15.76
C ARG A 426 -0.59 5.42 -15.02
N ASN A 427 -0.09 6.60 -15.37
CA ASN A 427 0.81 7.30 -14.44
C ASN A 427 -0.03 7.81 -13.26
N PHE A 428 -0.22 6.98 -12.22
CA PHE A 428 -1.05 7.29 -11.06
C PHE A 428 -0.78 8.69 -10.49
N ASP A 429 0.48 9.10 -10.43
CA ASP A 429 0.88 10.44 -10.00
C ASP A 429 0.49 11.55 -10.99
N ASP A 430 0.61 11.32 -12.30
CA ASP A 430 0.20 12.30 -13.32
C ASP A 430 -1.31 12.58 -13.24
N PHE A 431 -2.10 11.52 -13.03
CA PHE A 431 -3.54 11.67 -12.92
C PHE A 431 -3.97 12.23 -11.58
N THR A 432 -3.38 11.76 -10.47
CA THR A 432 -3.73 12.25 -9.13
C THR A 432 -3.17 13.64 -8.81
N LYS A 433 -2.31 14.20 -9.67
CA LYS A 433 -1.55 15.44 -9.44
C LYS A 433 -0.80 15.46 -8.10
N GLY A 434 -0.55 14.26 -7.56
CA GLY A 434 -0.05 14.04 -6.22
C GLY A 434 1.29 13.33 -6.23
N ASN A 435 1.94 13.33 -5.06
CA ASN A 435 3.19 12.60 -4.80
C ASN A 435 2.87 11.20 -4.22
N ASN A 436 1.92 10.49 -4.82
CA ASN A 436 1.38 9.27 -4.23
C ASN A 436 2.36 8.10 -4.35
N LEU A 437 2.98 7.88 -5.52
CA LEU A 437 4.07 6.91 -5.66
C LEU A 437 5.28 7.31 -4.81
N LYS A 438 5.53 8.62 -4.64
CA LYS A 438 6.55 9.11 -3.69
C LYS A 438 6.22 8.74 -2.24
N LYS A 439 4.96 8.91 -1.80
CA LYS A 439 4.50 8.51 -0.45
C LYS A 439 4.62 6.99 -0.27
N LEU A 440 4.30 6.21 -1.30
CA LEU A 440 4.43 4.75 -1.27
C LEU A 440 5.89 4.31 -1.22
N THR A 441 6.76 4.88 -2.05
CA THR A 441 8.20 4.55 -2.10
C THR A 441 8.94 4.99 -0.84
N SER A 442 8.53 6.06 -0.17
CA SER A 442 9.10 6.45 1.13
C SER A 442 8.72 5.49 2.27
N CYS A 443 7.77 4.59 2.06
CA CYS A 443 7.38 3.58 3.03
C CYS A 443 8.22 2.29 2.89
N LEU A 444 9.06 2.17 1.87
CA LEU A 444 9.82 0.96 1.57
C LEU A 444 11.09 0.87 2.41
N ASP A 445 11.39 -0.36 2.85
CA ASP A 445 12.70 -0.66 3.41
C ASP A 445 13.76 -0.80 2.30
N SER A 446 14.98 -1.12 2.71
CA SER A 446 16.11 -1.22 1.78
C SER A 446 15.96 -2.33 0.74
N GLN A 447 15.37 -3.45 1.12
CA GLN A 447 15.20 -4.59 0.22
C GLN A 447 14.07 -4.33 -0.77
N GLY A 448 13.00 -3.69 -0.31
CA GLY A 448 11.91 -3.19 -1.14
C GLY A 448 12.39 -2.19 -2.20
N LEU A 449 13.26 -1.24 -1.83
CA LEU A 449 13.85 -0.29 -2.78
C LEU A 449 14.73 -0.97 -3.84
N ILE A 450 15.57 -1.93 -3.45
CA ILE A 450 16.40 -2.69 -4.41
C ILE A 450 15.52 -3.50 -5.37
N THR A 451 14.46 -4.14 -4.84
CA THR A 451 13.59 -4.96 -5.69
C THR A 451 12.75 -4.11 -6.64
N TYR A 452 12.31 -2.93 -6.20
CA TYR A 452 11.66 -1.95 -7.07
C TYR A 452 12.63 -1.43 -8.15
N LEU A 453 13.88 -1.13 -7.79
CA LEU A 453 14.91 -0.72 -8.74
C LEU A 453 15.16 -1.79 -9.81
N ASN A 454 15.23 -3.06 -9.43
CA ASN A 454 15.42 -4.18 -10.37
C ASN A 454 14.22 -4.34 -11.31
N TYR A 455 13.01 -4.07 -10.83
CA TYR A 455 11.83 -3.97 -11.70
C TYR A 455 11.92 -2.80 -12.68
N LEU A 456 12.34 -1.61 -12.24
CA LEU A 456 12.56 -0.48 -13.15
C LEU A 456 13.65 -0.80 -14.20
N LYS A 457 14.74 -1.45 -13.79
CA LYS A 457 15.78 -1.94 -14.72
C LYS A 457 15.19 -2.89 -15.77
N SER A 458 14.33 -3.84 -15.38
CA SER A 458 13.74 -4.80 -16.32
C SER A 458 12.83 -4.13 -17.36
N ILE A 459 12.17 -3.01 -17.02
CA ILE A 459 11.42 -2.20 -17.98
C ILE A 459 12.37 -1.49 -18.96
N VAL A 460 13.46 -0.89 -18.47
CA VAL A 460 14.43 -0.22 -19.38
C VAL A 460 15.08 -1.23 -20.33
N LEU A 461 15.41 -2.43 -19.84
CA LEU A 461 16.18 -3.47 -20.55
C LEU A 461 15.32 -4.49 -21.32
N ASN A 462 13.99 -4.50 -21.11
CA ASN A 462 12.96 -5.22 -21.86
C ASN A 462 12.77 -6.72 -21.56
N GLN A 463 12.11 -7.05 -20.45
CA GLN A 463 11.57 -8.41 -20.27
C GLN A 463 10.03 -8.49 -20.16
N ASP A 464 9.32 -7.41 -19.81
CA ASP A 464 7.89 -7.48 -19.44
C ASP A 464 6.97 -6.41 -20.10
N ILE A 465 7.38 -5.77 -21.21
CA ILE A 465 6.55 -4.70 -21.83
C ILE A 465 5.49 -5.31 -22.77
N PRO A 466 4.20 -4.95 -22.63
CA PRO A 466 3.15 -5.36 -23.56
C PRO A 466 3.41 -4.82 -24.98
N SER A 467 3.29 -5.69 -25.98
CA SER A 467 3.64 -5.46 -27.40
C SER A 467 2.88 -4.31 -28.11
N THR A 468 1.92 -3.66 -27.45
CA THR A 468 1.07 -2.61 -28.02
C THR A 468 1.53 -1.18 -27.72
N ALA A 469 2.48 -0.99 -26.80
CA ALA A 469 2.88 0.32 -26.29
C ALA A 469 4.12 0.97 -26.94
N SER A 470 4.15 2.31 -26.95
CA SER A 470 5.36 3.09 -27.28
C SER A 470 6.44 2.86 -26.21
N PHE A 471 7.40 1.98 -26.51
CA PHE A 471 8.54 1.62 -25.65
C PHE A 471 9.24 2.85 -25.04
N ASP A 472 9.37 3.93 -25.81
CA ASP A 472 10.05 5.15 -25.38
C ASP A 472 9.30 5.90 -24.27
N LYS A 473 7.97 5.90 -24.28
CA LYS A 473 7.19 6.56 -23.22
C LYS A 473 7.39 5.86 -21.87
N TYR A 474 7.37 4.52 -21.86
CA TYR A 474 7.62 3.71 -20.66
C TYR A 474 9.04 3.88 -20.16
N ARG A 475 10.03 3.84 -21.06
CA ARG A 475 11.44 4.08 -20.70
C ARG A 475 11.62 5.48 -20.10
N ARG A 476 11.03 6.51 -20.70
CA ARG A 476 11.09 7.89 -20.19
C ARG A 476 10.51 8.01 -18.78
N TRP A 477 9.32 7.47 -18.56
CA TRP A 477 8.71 7.45 -17.24
C TRP A 477 9.57 6.67 -16.22
N THR A 478 10.06 5.49 -16.62
CA THR A 478 10.90 4.63 -15.76
C THR A 478 12.18 5.35 -15.33
N ILE A 479 12.84 6.03 -16.28
CA ILE A 479 14.04 6.83 -16.01
C ILE A 479 13.70 7.97 -15.04
N ASP A 480 12.56 8.64 -15.20
CA ASP A 480 12.11 9.69 -14.30
C ASP A 480 11.81 9.16 -12.88
N GLN A 481 11.25 7.95 -12.75
CA GLN A 481 11.07 7.30 -11.45
C GLN A 481 12.40 6.95 -10.77
N MET A 482 13.37 6.41 -11.52
CA MET A 482 14.71 6.12 -10.99
C MET A 482 15.40 7.39 -10.48
N TYR A 483 15.27 8.50 -11.20
CA TYR A 483 15.74 9.81 -10.71
C TYR A 483 14.99 10.25 -9.44
N GLY A 484 13.67 10.04 -9.40
CA GLY A 484 12.83 10.28 -8.24
C GLY A 484 13.28 9.51 -6.99
N LEU A 485 13.75 8.26 -7.15
CA LEU A 485 14.28 7.47 -6.04
C LEU A 485 15.50 8.14 -5.39
N VAL A 486 16.43 8.68 -6.19
CA VAL A 486 17.61 9.39 -5.66
C VAL A 486 17.22 10.73 -5.03
N ARG A 487 16.27 11.45 -5.63
CA ARG A 487 15.83 12.76 -5.14
C ARG A 487 15.05 12.68 -3.83
N ASN A 488 14.25 11.63 -3.63
CA ASN A 488 13.25 11.56 -2.57
C ASN A 488 13.60 10.61 -1.40
N THR A 489 14.62 9.75 -1.52
CA THR A 489 15.08 8.93 -0.39
C THR A 489 15.86 9.80 0.60
N THR A 490 15.19 10.22 1.68
CA THR A 490 15.75 11.04 2.77
C THR A 490 16.49 10.22 3.83
N SER A 491 16.26 8.91 3.89
CA SER A 491 16.95 7.99 4.80
C SER A 491 18.20 7.45 4.10
N GLU A 492 19.35 7.49 4.78
CA GLU A 492 20.68 7.01 4.34
C GLU A 492 20.70 6.54 2.89
N ARG A 493 20.99 7.45 1.93
CA ARG A 493 21.05 7.13 0.49
C ARG A 493 21.97 5.93 0.31
N LYS A 494 21.39 4.73 0.20
CA LYS A 494 22.20 3.52 0.13
C LYS A 494 23.07 3.59 -1.10
N GLU A 495 24.37 3.61 -0.87
CA GLU A 495 25.36 3.80 -1.92
C GLU A 495 25.16 2.80 -3.07
N GLU A 496 24.74 1.58 -2.76
CA GLU A 496 24.39 0.51 -3.71
C GLU A 496 23.29 0.93 -4.70
N LEU A 497 22.22 1.59 -4.23
CA LEU A 497 21.12 2.06 -5.07
C LEU A 497 21.61 3.13 -6.04
N VAL A 498 22.38 4.10 -5.54
CA VAL A 498 22.95 5.18 -6.36
C VAL A 498 23.91 4.61 -7.40
N LYS A 499 24.82 3.72 -6.99
CA LYS A 499 25.77 3.03 -7.89
C LYS A 499 25.06 2.26 -9.00
N SER A 500 23.97 1.57 -8.66
CA SER A 500 23.17 0.76 -9.57
C SER A 500 22.44 1.61 -10.62
N ILE A 501 21.86 2.76 -10.22
CA ILE A 501 21.24 3.73 -11.12
C ILE A 501 22.28 4.39 -12.04
N LEU A 502 23.39 4.87 -11.47
CA LEU A 502 24.48 5.48 -12.24
C LEU A 502 25.03 4.48 -13.27
N GLY A 503 25.25 3.22 -12.87
CA GLY A 503 25.70 2.15 -13.75
C GLY A 503 24.77 1.95 -14.95
N LEU A 504 23.45 1.90 -14.72
CA LEU A 504 22.48 1.77 -15.82
C LEU A 504 22.52 2.97 -16.76
N TYR A 505 22.51 4.19 -16.21
CA TYR A 505 22.52 5.42 -17.03
C TYR A 505 23.80 5.55 -17.86
N ILE A 506 24.93 5.14 -17.30
CA ILE A 506 26.22 5.14 -18.00
C ILE A 506 26.21 4.09 -19.13
N ALA A 507 25.94 2.83 -18.79
CA ALA A 507 25.99 1.72 -19.74
C ALA A 507 24.98 1.90 -20.88
N SER A 508 23.75 2.31 -20.57
CA SER A 508 22.67 2.48 -21.55
C SER A 508 22.71 3.83 -22.28
N GLY A 509 23.30 4.86 -21.67
CA GLY A 509 23.34 6.22 -22.22
C GLY A 509 24.54 6.46 -23.14
N PHE A 510 25.72 5.95 -22.81
CA PHE A 510 26.96 6.24 -23.56
C PHE A 510 27.45 5.08 -24.43
N PHE A 511 27.03 3.84 -24.15
CA PHE A 511 27.57 2.67 -24.82
C PHE A 511 26.49 1.87 -25.58
N ARG A 512 26.93 1.08 -26.57
CA ARG A 512 26.17 -0.01 -27.19
C ARG A 512 26.86 -1.33 -26.85
N VAL A 513 26.10 -2.34 -26.46
CA VAL A 513 26.63 -3.70 -26.24
C VAL A 513 26.77 -4.37 -27.60
N LYS A 514 27.96 -4.87 -27.93
CA LYS A 514 28.21 -5.65 -29.15
C LYS A 514 27.63 -7.06 -28.96
N GLU A 515 26.86 -7.56 -29.93
CA GLU A 515 26.43 -8.96 -29.91
C GLU A 515 27.66 -9.87 -30.05
N ILE A 516 27.85 -10.77 -29.11
CA ILE A 516 28.89 -11.80 -29.20
C ILE A 516 28.45 -12.77 -30.29
N VAL A 517 29.03 -12.66 -31.48
CA VAL A 517 28.94 -13.71 -32.49
C VAL A 517 29.78 -14.87 -31.98
N GLU A 518 29.13 -15.95 -31.54
CA GLU A 518 29.81 -17.23 -31.28
C GLU A 518 30.42 -17.72 -32.60
N ASP A 519 31.73 -17.54 -32.75
CA ASP A 519 32.46 -18.08 -33.89
C ASP A 519 32.60 -19.60 -33.73
N ASN A 520 31.95 -20.34 -34.62
CA ASN A 520 31.79 -21.80 -34.61
C ASN A 520 33.15 -22.55 -34.50
N PRO A 521 33.29 -23.60 -33.68
CA PRO A 521 34.60 -24.21 -33.39
C PRO A 521 34.97 -25.28 -34.41
N LYS A 522 35.59 -24.94 -35.54
CA LYS A 522 36.27 -25.92 -36.41
C LYS A 522 37.49 -25.35 -37.16
N ARG A 523 38.71 -25.59 -36.65
CA ARG A 523 39.79 -26.31 -37.37
C ARG A 523 41.15 -26.34 -36.64
N LYS A 524 41.51 -27.56 -36.25
CA LYS A 524 42.83 -28.24 -36.38
C LYS A 524 44.07 -27.67 -35.67
N ARG A 525 44.40 -28.36 -34.57
CA ARG A 525 45.75 -28.77 -34.14
C ARG A 525 46.76 -28.86 -35.30
N THR A 526 47.88 -28.15 -35.19
CA THR A 526 49.21 -28.72 -35.41
C THR A 526 50.24 -28.08 -34.47
N ASN A 527 51.03 -28.93 -33.83
CA ASN A 527 52.16 -28.60 -32.97
C ASN A 527 53.34 -28.06 -33.80
N THR A 528 54.11 -27.12 -33.25
CA THR A 528 55.59 -27.06 -33.23
C THR A 528 56.01 -25.77 -32.48
N SER A 529 56.53 -25.87 -31.25
CA SER A 529 57.96 -25.92 -30.90
C SER A 529 58.63 -24.55 -30.66
N ARG A 530 58.84 -24.26 -29.36
CA ARG A 530 60.08 -23.79 -28.69
C ARG A 530 60.58 -22.33 -28.79
N LYS A 531 60.91 -21.85 -27.56
CA LYS A 531 61.90 -20.83 -27.09
C LYS A 531 61.41 -19.38 -27.16
N SER A 532 61.59 -18.51 -26.16
CA SER A 532 62.43 -18.53 -24.96
C SER A 532 61.89 -17.61 -23.86
N SER A 533 62.21 -17.98 -22.63
CA SER A 533 62.03 -17.33 -21.34
C SER A 533 62.64 -15.93 -21.18
N LYS A 534 61.95 -15.05 -20.43
CA LYS A 534 62.53 -14.39 -19.25
C LYS A 534 61.45 -13.83 -18.31
N LYS A 535 61.46 -14.35 -17.09
CA LYS A 535 60.71 -13.87 -15.92
C LYS A 535 61.19 -12.47 -15.53
N VAL A 536 60.25 -11.59 -15.17
CA VAL A 536 60.42 -10.64 -14.07
C VAL A 536 59.16 -10.73 -13.21
N LYS A 537 59.35 -11.16 -11.96
CA LYS A 537 58.35 -11.13 -10.89
C LYS A 537 58.21 -9.68 -10.41
N LEU A 538 56.99 -9.20 -10.17
CA LEU A 538 56.74 -8.32 -9.04
C LEU A 538 55.32 -8.57 -8.47
N ASN A 539 55.34 -8.86 -7.17
CA ASN A 539 54.31 -9.20 -6.20
C ASN A 539 52.84 -8.84 -6.48
N THR A 540 52.03 -9.89 -6.43
CA THR A 540 50.61 -9.95 -6.06
C THR A 540 50.40 -9.48 -4.62
N GLY A 541 49.49 -8.52 -4.44
CA GLY A 541 48.77 -8.30 -3.19
C GLY A 541 47.33 -8.80 -3.38
N GLU A 542 46.85 -9.61 -2.42
CA GLU A 542 45.61 -10.40 -2.40
C GLU A 542 44.28 -9.58 -2.43
N GLY A 543 44.29 -8.34 -2.94
CA GLY A 543 43.09 -7.52 -3.15
C GLY A 543 42.54 -7.52 -4.58
N ALA A 544 43.32 -7.99 -5.57
CA ALA A 544 42.96 -7.89 -6.99
C ALA A 544 41.97 -8.98 -7.46
N GLU A 545 41.97 -10.17 -6.82
CA GLU A 545 41.07 -11.28 -7.22
C GLU A 545 39.62 -11.03 -6.79
N ALA A 546 39.38 -10.42 -5.62
CA ALA A 546 38.04 -10.07 -5.15
C ALA A 546 37.42 -8.87 -5.90
N ASP A 547 38.26 -7.94 -6.38
CA ASP A 547 37.82 -6.82 -7.24
C ASP A 547 37.56 -7.28 -8.68
N GLN A 548 38.24 -8.34 -9.16
CA GLN A 548 37.97 -8.95 -10.46
C GLN A 548 36.66 -9.75 -10.48
N GLU A 549 36.36 -10.58 -9.48
CA GLU A 549 35.08 -11.32 -9.39
C GLU A 549 33.86 -10.39 -9.29
N LYS A 550 33.92 -9.33 -8.46
CA LYS A 550 32.83 -8.32 -8.40
C LYS A 550 32.69 -7.50 -9.68
N SER A 551 33.78 -7.34 -10.43
CA SER A 551 33.76 -6.62 -11.71
C SER A 551 33.14 -7.45 -12.84
N GLU A 552 33.26 -8.77 -12.82
CA GLU A 552 32.55 -9.65 -13.76
C GLU A 552 31.03 -9.64 -13.47
N GLU A 553 30.63 -9.63 -12.20
CA GLU A 553 29.22 -9.57 -11.78
C GLU A 553 28.53 -8.24 -12.16
N PHE A 554 29.23 -7.10 -12.03
CA PHE A 554 28.71 -5.78 -12.40
C PHE A 554 28.49 -5.62 -13.91
N ILE A 555 29.27 -6.32 -14.76
CA ILE A 555 29.18 -6.19 -16.22
C ILE A 555 28.17 -7.19 -16.82
N LEU A 556 27.88 -8.30 -16.14
CA LEU A 556 26.88 -9.30 -16.55
C LEU A 556 25.41 -8.82 -16.37
N GLU A 557 25.16 -7.77 -15.59
CA GLU A 557 23.80 -7.28 -15.31
C GLU A 557 23.19 -6.42 -16.45
N TYR A 558 24.01 -5.88 -17.36
CA TYR A 558 23.59 -4.90 -18.36
C TYR A 558 23.49 -5.51 -19.77
N VAL A 559 22.43 -6.30 -19.99
CA VAL A 559 22.07 -6.90 -21.29
C VAL A 559 21.65 -5.82 -22.30
N SER A 560 21.87 -6.06 -23.60
CA SER A 560 21.36 -5.18 -24.67
C SER A 560 19.84 -5.04 -24.61
N ALA A 561 19.35 -3.80 -24.55
CA ALA A 561 17.92 -3.51 -24.55
C ALA A 561 17.26 -3.96 -25.88
N LYS A 562 16.15 -4.71 -25.81
CA LYS A 562 15.33 -5.17 -26.96
C LYS A 562 13.87 -4.68 -26.90
N PRO A 563 13.40 -3.71 -27.70
CA PRO A 563 14.06 -3.10 -28.87
C PRO A 563 15.19 -2.14 -28.48
N GLU A 564 16.04 -1.76 -29.42
CA GLU A 564 17.12 -0.82 -29.13
C GLU A 564 16.61 0.50 -28.53
N LEU A 565 17.43 1.12 -27.68
CA LEU A 565 17.12 2.44 -27.12
C LEU A 565 17.20 3.49 -28.23
N SER A 566 16.14 4.28 -28.39
CA SER A 566 16.11 5.41 -29.32
C SER A 566 17.07 6.51 -28.86
N GLN A 567 17.44 7.40 -29.79
CA GLN A 567 18.34 8.50 -29.49
C GLN A 567 17.78 9.43 -28.40
N SER A 568 16.47 9.72 -28.40
CA SER A 568 15.83 10.58 -27.41
C SER A 568 15.92 10.01 -25.98
N ILE A 569 15.81 8.68 -25.84
CA ILE A 569 15.96 8.00 -24.55
C ILE A 569 17.41 7.98 -24.09
N ARG A 570 18.37 7.80 -25.00
CA ARG A 570 19.79 7.89 -24.68
C ARG A 570 20.18 9.29 -24.22
N GLU A 571 19.69 10.34 -24.88
CA GLU A 571 19.86 11.73 -24.45
C GLU A 571 19.24 11.99 -23.08
N LEU A 572 18.05 11.44 -22.81
CA LEU A 572 17.40 11.53 -21.50
C LEU A 572 18.22 10.84 -20.40
N LEU A 573 18.77 9.65 -20.65
CA LEU A 573 19.64 8.93 -19.71
C LEU A 573 20.88 9.77 -19.35
N ARG A 574 21.55 10.36 -20.36
CA ARG A 574 22.70 11.26 -20.14
C ARG A 574 22.30 12.50 -19.34
N LYS A 575 21.19 13.15 -19.70
CA LYS A 575 20.67 14.31 -18.96
C LYS A 575 20.34 13.96 -17.51
N ARG A 576 19.72 12.81 -17.27
CA ARG A 576 19.34 12.34 -15.93
C ARG A 576 20.53 11.91 -15.09
N LEU A 577 21.60 11.39 -15.71
CA LEU A 577 22.89 11.19 -15.05
C LEU A 577 23.43 12.50 -14.45
N PHE A 578 23.51 13.57 -15.23
CA PHE A 578 23.98 14.86 -14.72
C PHE A 578 23.05 15.45 -13.66
N ASN A 579 21.73 15.26 -13.79
CA ASN A 579 20.79 15.65 -12.74
C ASN A 579 21.03 14.87 -11.43
N VAL A 580 21.24 13.56 -11.50
CA VAL A 580 21.58 12.73 -10.32
C VAL A 580 22.85 13.24 -9.66
N LEU A 581 23.91 13.49 -10.44
CA LEU A 581 25.16 14.05 -9.92
C LEU A 581 24.93 15.42 -9.26
N GLY A 582 24.07 16.27 -9.83
CA GLY A 582 23.67 17.54 -9.22
C GLY A 582 22.95 17.38 -7.88
N GLU A 583 22.07 16.39 -7.74
CA GLU A 583 21.37 16.10 -6.47
C GLU A 583 22.30 15.47 -5.41
N LEU A 584 23.36 14.79 -5.83
CA LEU A 584 24.38 14.21 -4.95
C LEU A 584 25.38 15.26 -4.47
N ASN A 585 25.63 16.31 -5.26
CA ASN A 585 26.58 17.37 -4.88
C ASN A 585 26.03 18.40 -3.87
N LYS A 586 24.71 18.41 -3.58
CA LYS A 586 24.09 19.38 -2.66
C LYS A 586 24.61 19.22 -1.23
N ILE A 587 25.24 20.26 -0.69
CA ILE A 587 25.65 20.35 0.73
C ILE A 587 24.42 20.70 1.57
N LYS A 588 24.11 19.91 2.61
CA LYS A 588 23.19 20.36 3.68
C LYS A 588 23.99 21.26 4.65
N PRO A 589 23.47 22.43 5.07
CA PRO A 589 24.15 23.26 6.06
C PRO A 589 24.36 22.46 7.35
N SER A 590 25.63 22.27 7.70
CA SER A 590 26.10 21.51 8.85
C SER A 590 25.74 22.22 10.16
N ASN A 591 24.61 21.84 10.76
CA ASN A 591 24.37 21.96 12.21
C ASN A 591 23.99 20.59 12.77
N SER A 592 24.88 19.60 12.69
CA SER A 592 24.88 18.41 13.58
C SER A 592 26.10 17.53 13.28
N GLU A 593 26.95 17.33 14.29
CA GLU A 593 28.24 16.63 14.20
C GLU A 593 28.17 15.10 13.92
N ASN A 594 27.10 14.55 13.33
CA ASN A 594 27.00 13.09 13.14
C ASN A 594 26.24 12.61 11.88
N VAL A 595 26.20 13.39 10.80
CA VAL A 595 25.62 12.93 9.53
C VAL A 595 26.75 12.60 8.54
N LYS A 596 26.85 11.33 8.11
CA LYS A 596 27.73 10.93 6.99
C LYS A 596 27.44 11.84 5.79
N ASN A 597 28.47 12.42 5.20
CA ASN A 597 28.32 13.32 4.05
C ASN A 597 27.78 12.56 2.83
N ASP A 598 26.52 12.77 2.49
CA ASP A 598 25.86 12.23 1.27
C ASP A 598 26.56 12.66 -0.05
N SER A 599 27.51 13.59 0.01
CA SER A 599 28.26 14.14 -1.12
C SER A 599 29.42 13.26 -1.61
N THR A 600 29.84 12.26 -0.83
CA THR A 600 30.96 11.37 -1.17
C THR A 600 30.59 9.89 -1.03
N THR A 601 31.21 9.04 -1.84
CA THR A 601 31.12 7.57 -1.72
C THR A 601 31.75 7.06 -0.41
N SER A 602 31.49 5.80 0.00
CA SER A 602 32.15 5.17 1.17
C SER A 602 33.68 5.20 1.11
N ASN A 603 34.24 5.30 -0.09
CA ASN A 603 35.68 5.41 -0.32
C ASN A 603 36.21 6.86 -0.23
N GLY A 604 35.36 7.83 0.13
CA GLY A 604 35.70 9.26 0.23
C GLY A 604 35.81 9.98 -1.11
N ASN A 605 35.52 9.31 -2.23
CA ASN A 605 35.63 9.89 -3.57
C ASN A 605 34.33 10.60 -3.96
N ALA A 606 34.44 11.69 -4.74
CA ALA A 606 33.30 12.39 -5.34
C ALA A 606 32.49 11.48 -6.28
N TRP A 607 31.16 11.66 -6.32
CA TRP A 607 30.27 10.87 -7.18
C TRP A 607 30.54 11.04 -8.67
N ALA A 608 30.92 12.25 -9.09
CA ALA A 608 31.33 12.53 -10.47
C ALA A 608 32.59 11.73 -10.85
N TYR A 609 33.55 11.65 -9.94
CA TYR A 609 34.75 10.87 -10.16
C TYR A 609 34.47 9.36 -10.20
N TYR A 610 33.59 8.87 -9.34
CA TYR A 610 33.09 7.48 -9.40
C TYR A 610 32.47 7.18 -10.77
N ALA A 611 31.55 8.03 -11.24
CA ALA A 611 30.91 7.87 -12.54
C ALA A 611 31.93 7.88 -13.70
N LEU A 612 32.92 8.78 -13.67
CA LEU A 612 34.00 8.82 -14.66
C LEU A 612 34.80 7.51 -14.68
N LYS A 613 35.19 6.98 -13.50
CA LYS A 613 35.86 5.69 -13.39
C LYS A 613 35.04 4.55 -14.02
N GLN A 614 33.72 4.57 -13.91
CA GLN A 614 32.86 3.56 -14.54
C GLN A 614 32.82 3.72 -16.07
N VAL A 615 32.73 4.94 -16.59
CA VAL A 615 32.80 5.21 -18.03
C VAL A 615 34.13 4.69 -18.61
N LEU A 616 35.26 5.03 -17.99
CA LEU A 616 36.59 4.58 -18.44
C LEU A 616 36.76 3.06 -18.37
N LYS A 617 36.14 2.39 -17.38
CA LYS A 617 36.14 0.92 -17.31
C LYS A 617 35.40 0.30 -18.50
N LEU A 618 34.21 0.81 -18.83
CA LEU A 618 33.41 0.30 -19.95
C LEU A 618 34.05 0.62 -21.32
N GLU A 619 34.71 1.77 -21.45
CA GLU A 619 35.45 2.13 -22.66
C GLU A 619 36.61 1.15 -22.96
N ASN A 620 37.24 0.60 -21.92
CA ASN A 620 38.32 -0.39 -22.06
C ASN A 620 37.81 -1.83 -22.25
N ASP A 621 36.50 -2.09 -22.10
CA ASP A 621 35.93 -3.43 -22.29
C ASP A 621 35.51 -3.64 -23.75
N SER A 622 36.06 -4.71 -24.35
CA SER A 622 35.79 -5.11 -25.74
C SER A 622 34.30 -5.33 -26.08
N ARG A 623 33.45 -5.59 -25.08
CA ARG A 623 32.01 -5.83 -25.25
C ARG A 623 31.19 -4.57 -25.48
N PHE A 624 31.73 -3.40 -25.16
CA PHE A 624 31.03 -2.13 -25.29
C PHE A 624 31.62 -1.30 -26.44
N GLU A 625 30.74 -0.57 -27.11
CA GLU A 625 31.10 0.40 -28.13
C GLU A 625 30.64 1.78 -27.68
N LEU A 626 31.56 2.75 -27.65
CA LEU A 626 31.22 4.12 -27.30
C LEU A 626 30.39 4.77 -28.43
N LEU A 627 29.26 5.37 -28.08
CA LEU A 627 28.31 5.92 -29.06
C LEU A 627 28.77 7.24 -29.69
N ILE A 628 29.51 8.05 -28.93
CA ILE A 628 30.10 9.30 -29.42
C ILE A 628 31.59 9.03 -29.61
N SER A 629 32.01 8.93 -30.87
CA SER A 629 33.42 8.78 -31.20
C SER A 629 34.19 10.05 -30.84
N LEU A 630 35.22 9.92 -30.01
CA LEU A 630 36.16 10.99 -29.70
C LEU A 630 37.31 10.94 -30.72
N ASP A 631 37.61 12.07 -31.35
CA ASP A 631 38.77 12.24 -32.22
C ASP A 631 40.09 12.11 -31.44
N GLU A 632 41.19 11.87 -32.15
CA GLU A 632 42.50 11.62 -31.54
C GLU A 632 42.96 12.76 -30.62
N GLU A 633 42.64 14.01 -30.95
CA GLU A 633 43.00 15.15 -30.12
C GLU A 633 42.16 15.17 -28.83
N THR A 634 40.85 15.01 -28.93
CA THR A 634 39.97 14.94 -27.75
C THR A 634 40.33 13.76 -26.85
N GLN A 635 40.76 12.62 -27.41
CA GLN A 635 41.26 11.49 -26.62
C GLN A 635 42.53 11.84 -25.83
N ARG A 636 43.45 12.63 -26.40
CA ARG A 636 44.66 13.11 -25.69
C ARG A 636 44.30 14.07 -24.55
N VAL A 637 43.37 14.99 -24.80
CA VAL A 637 42.88 15.93 -23.78
C VAL A 637 42.21 15.17 -22.64
N LYS A 638 41.37 14.18 -22.97
CA LYS A 638 40.74 13.27 -22.00
C LYS A 638 41.79 12.55 -21.14
N GLN A 639 42.80 11.92 -21.76
CA GLN A 639 43.83 11.19 -21.02
C GLN A 639 44.60 12.12 -20.07
N THR A 640 44.95 13.32 -20.53
CA THR A 640 45.64 14.33 -19.72
C THR A 640 44.78 14.78 -18.54
N ALA A 641 43.47 14.97 -18.74
CA ALA A 641 42.53 15.29 -17.67
C ALA A 641 42.43 14.15 -16.64
N VAL A 642 42.35 12.90 -17.08
CA VAL A 642 42.33 11.71 -16.20
C VAL A 642 43.63 11.61 -15.38
N ASP A 643 44.79 11.79 -16.00
CA ASP A 643 46.09 11.79 -15.31
C ASP A 643 46.19 12.92 -14.26
N CYS A 644 45.63 14.10 -14.57
CA CYS A 644 45.49 15.19 -13.61
C CYS A 644 44.60 14.79 -12.42
N ILE A 645 43.43 14.20 -12.66
CA ILE A 645 42.52 13.74 -11.59
C ILE A 645 43.20 12.69 -10.71
N GLU A 646 43.91 11.71 -11.28
CA GLU A 646 44.64 10.71 -10.49
C GLU A 646 45.76 11.32 -9.65
N THR A 647 46.40 12.37 -10.17
CA THR A 647 47.41 13.13 -9.41
C THR A 647 46.75 13.87 -8.24
N ILE A 648 45.61 14.50 -8.48
CA ILE A 648 44.82 15.20 -7.46
C ILE A 648 44.33 14.23 -6.38
N GLU A 649 43.78 13.06 -6.75
CA GLU A 649 43.32 12.02 -5.81
C GLU A 649 44.44 11.58 -4.86
N LYS A 650 45.68 11.42 -5.38
CA LYS A 650 46.85 11.08 -4.57
C LYS A 650 47.18 12.18 -3.56
N GLN A 651 47.06 13.46 -3.94
CA GLN A 651 47.28 14.59 -3.03
C GLN A 651 46.17 14.72 -1.99
N ILE A 652 44.92 14.41 -2.33
CA ILE A 652 43.79 14.41 -1.39
C ILE A 652 43.94 13.30 -0.35
N LYS A 653 44.30 12.07 -0.77
CA LYS A 653 44.45 10.91 0.13
C LYS A 653 45.71 10.94 0.98
N LYS A 654 46.79 11.54 0.45
CA LYS A 654 48.08 11.69 1.14
C LYS A 654 48.51 13.15 1.06
N PRO A 655 47.90 14.04 1.86
CA PRO A 655 48.29 15.44 1.86
C PRO A 655 49.75 15.58 2.29
N SER A 656 50.47 16.50 1.64
CA SER A 656 51.84 16.83 2.05
C SER A 656 51.85 17.38 3.47
N LYS A 657 52.92 17.14 4.23
CA LYS A 657 53.06 17.62 5.63
C LYS A 657 52.93 19.15 5.77
N ASN A 658 53.05 19.90 4.68
CA ASN A 658 52.94 21.35 4.62
C ASN A 658 51.65 21.86 3.91
N SER A 659 50.72 20.98 3.53
CA SER A 659 49.49 21.39 2.85
C SER A 659 48.51 22.03 3.83
N THR A 660 48.08 23.26 3.55
CA THR A 660 47.02 23.94 4.31
C THR A 660 45.64 23.38 3.94
N GLN A 661 44.66 23.58 4.82
CA GLN A 661 43.26 23.21 4.54
C GLN A 661 42.74 23.87 3.27
N ASN A 662 43.12 25.12 2.99
CA ASN A 662 42.75 25.83 1.75
C ASN A 662 43.29 25.12 0.51
N VAL A 663 44.55 24.66 0.51
CA VAL A 663 45.14 23.93 -0.62
C VAL A 663 44.42 22.59 -0.85
N LEU A 664 44.01 21.91 0.22
CA LEU A 664 43.22 20.68 0.09
C LEU A 664 41.84 20.97 -0.52
N SER A 665 41.15 22.03 -0.09
CA SER A 665 39.89 22.47 -0.69
C SER A 665 40.03 22.83 -2.17
N GLN A 666 41.14 23.45 -2.57
CA GLN A 666 41.43 23.74 -3.97
C GLN A 666 41.65 22.47 -4.79
N TYR A 667 42.36 21.47 -4.26
CA TYR A 667 42.50 20.17 -4.92
C TYR A 667 41.13 19.50 -5.12
N ILE A 668 40.25 19.54 -4.12
CA ILE A 668 38.89 19.00 -4.21
C ILE A 668 38.07 19.74 -5.28
N ALA A 669 38.15 21.08 -5.32
CA ALA A 669 37.46 21.89 -6.32
C ALA A 669 37.90 21.55 -7.76
N PHE A 670 39.20 21.38 -7.99
CA PHE A 670 39.72 20.93 -9.29
C PHE A 670 39.34 19.49 -9.61
N GLU A 671 39.30 18.57 -8.62
CA GLU A 671 38.79 17.20 -8.83
C GLU A 671 37.36 17.23 -9.36
N TRP A 672 36.49 18.04 -8.77
CA TRP A 672 35.11 18.20 -9.22
C TRP A 672 35.03 18.77 -10.64
N LEU A 673 35.73 19.88 -10.92
CA LEU A 673 35.77 20.50 -12.25
C LEU A 673 36.24 19.51 -13.32
N PHE A 674 37.39 18.85 -13.10
CA PHE A 674 37.90 17.89 -14.07
C PHE A 674 36.98 16.68 -14.23
N SER A 675 36.43 16.14 -13.14
CA SER A 675 35.56 14.96 -13.20
C SER A 675 34.25 15.24 -13.94
N HIS A 676 33.63 16.40 -13.67
CA HIS A 676 32.40 16.81 -14.35
C HIS A 676 32.62 17.12 -15.83
N THR A 677 33.66 17.90 -16.17
CA THR A 677 33.95 18.27 -17.55
C THR A 677 34.45 17.06 -18.36
N ALA A 678 35.20 16.14 -17.76
CA ALA A 678 35.62 14.89 -18.42
C ALA A 678 34.43 13.95 -18.68
N LEU A 679 33.43 13.89 -17.80
CA LEU A 679 32.17 13.18 -18.09
C LEU A 679 31.38 13.87 -19.21
N TRP A 680 31.44 15.19 -19.26
CA TRP A 680 30.72 15.98 -20.25
C TRP A 680 31.26 15.80 -21.67
N LEU A 681 32.54 15.44 -21.85
CA LEU A 681 33.10 15.02 -23.15
C LEU A 681 32.28 13.95 -23.86
N PHE A 682 31.69 13.02 -23.08
CA PHE A 682 30.90 11.91 -23.61
C PHE A 682 29.47 12.32 -24.00
N ALA A 683 29.08 13.58 -23.79
CA ALA A 683 27.81 14.14 -24.24
C ALA A 683 28.03 15.25 -25.29
N GLU A 684 28.93 16.20 -25.03
CA GLU A 684 29.22 17.36 -25.89
C GLU A 684 30.74 17.58 -26.01
N PRO A 685 31.43 16.83 -26.89
CA PRO A 685 32.89 16.74 -26.91
C PRO A 685 33.60 18.05 -27.27
N LEU A 686 33.06 18.83 -28.23
CA LEU A 686 33.72 20.04 -28.72
C LEU A 686 33.85 21.12 -27.64
N GLU A 687 32.77 21.35 -26.90
CA GLU A 687 32.74 22.39 -25.87
C GLU A 687 33.51 21.96 -24.62
N ALA A 688 33.32 20.70 -24.18
CA ALA A 688 34.04 20.17 -23.03
C ALA A 688 35.56 20.06 -23.27
N LYS A 689 36.02 19.85 -24.53
CA LYS A 689 37.45 19.85 -24.88
C LYS A 689 38.10 21.19 -24.56
N SER A 690 37.53 22.30 -25.05
CA SER A 690 38.06 23.66 -24.80
C SER A 690 38.18 23.94 -23.31
N ILE A 691 37.11 23.66 -22.55
CA ILE A 691 37.09 23.89 -21.10
C ILE A 691 38.14 23.02 -20.38
N LEU A 692 38.34 21.76 -20.81
CA LEU A 692 39.37 20.91 -20.21
C LEU A 692 40.79 21.40 -20.50
N GLU A 693 41.06 21.93 -21.69
CA GLU A 693 42.35 22.53 -22.05
C GLU A 693 42.63 23.74 -21.15
N ASP A 694 41.65 24.63 -20.99
CA ASP A 694 41.75 25.81 -20.11
C ASP A 694 41.93 25.41 -18.64
N LEU A 695 41.17 24.42 -18.15
CA LEU A 695 41.32 23.87 -16.80
C LEU A 695 42.70 23.24 -16.59
N GLN A 696 43.26 22.55 -17.59
CA GLN A 696 44.61 21.96 -17.50
C GLN A 696 45.67 23.04 -17.35
N VAL A 697 45.59 24.11 -18.15
CA VAL A 697 46.51 25.26 -18.04
C VAL A 697 46.36 25.93 -16.68
N CYS A 698 45.12 26.17 -16.24
CA CYS A 698 44.83 26.76 -14.94
C CYS A 698 45.39 25.91 -13.79
N TYR A 699 45.12 24.60 -13.76
CA TYR A 699 45.64 23.66 -12.76
C TYR A 699 47.18 23.64 -12.70
N GLN A 700 47.83 23.65 -13.86
CA GLN A 700 49.29 23.72 -13.93
C GLN A 700 49.81 25.04 -13.36
N LYS A 701 49.22 26.18 -13.71
CA LYS A 701 49.65 27.48 -13.18
C LYS A 701 49.41 27.59 -11.66
N VAL A 702 48.31 27.04 -11.14
CA VAL A 702 47.97 27.08 -9.69
C VAL A 702 48.88 26.17 -8.86
N PHE A 703 49.13 24.93 -9.26
CA PHE A 703 49.85 23.95 -8.43
C PHE A 703 51.26 23.58 -8.91
N LYS A 704 51.57 23.78 -10.19
CA LYS A 704 52.84 23.42 -10.83
C LYS A 704 53.50 24.68 -11.41
N GLN A 705 53.86 25.64 -10.55
CA GLN A 705 54.53 26.90 -10.89
C GLN A 705 55.33 26.82 -12.22
N SER A 706 54.86 27.50 -13.26
CA SER A 706 55.72 27.76 -14.42
C SER A 706 56.92 28.55 -13.92
N LYS A 707 58.14 28.10 -14.26
CA LYS A 707 59.40 28.76 -13.92
C LYS A 707 59.28 30.25 -14.23
N ARG A 708 59.61 31.10 -13.24
CA ARG A 708 59.77 32.58 -13.28
C ARG A 708 59.73 33.19 -14.70
N PRO A 709 58.95 34.27 -14.93
CA PRO A 709 59.07 35.02 -16.18
C PRO A 709 60.52 35.50 -16.33
N ARG A 710 61.12 35.26 -17.50
CA ARG A 710 62.40 35.87 -17.87
C ARG A 710 62.24 37.39 -17.73
N ARG A 711 63.18 38.04 -17.02
CA ARG A 711 63.30 39.50 -16.90
C ARG A 711 62.95 40.17 -18.25
N ARG A 712 61.85 40.94 -18.29
CA ARG A 712 61.50 41.81 -19.42
C ARG A 712 62.65 42.79 -19.69
N LYS A 713 63.15 42.83 -20.92
CA LYS A 713 64.01 43.93 -21.42
C LYS A 713 63.08 45.11 -21.70
N LYS A 714 63.50 46.30 -21.29
CA LYS A 714 62.73 47.55 -21.36
C LYS A 714 62.46 47.91 -22.84
N GLY A 715 61.20 47.89 -23.28
CA GLY A 715 60.75 48.44 -24.56
C GLY A 715 59.96 47.51 -25.49
N ASP A 716 58.88 46.88 -25.01
CA ASP A 716 57.88 46.21 -25.85
C ASP A 716 56.54 46.26 -25.11
N ASP A 717 55.71 47.26 -25.41
CA ASP A 717 54.49 47.62 -24.66
C ASP A 717 53.19 47.06 -25.29
N ASP A 718 53.25 46.17 -26.30
CA ASP A 718 52.06 45.59 -26.93
C ASP A 718 52.14 44.05 -27.01
N MET A 719 52.15 43.38 -25.85
CA MET A 719 51.91 41.92 -25.78
C MET A 719 50.86 41.66 -24.71
N GLU A 720 49.71 41.11 -25.14
CA GLU A 720 48.63 40.62 -24.27
C GLU A 720 49.20 39.88 -23.06
N GLU A 721 48.93 40.36 -21.85
CA GLU A 721 49.34 39.67 -20.63
C GLU A 721 48.58 38.34 -20.54
N ASP A 722 49.31 37.22 -20.46
CA ASP A 722 48.71 35.90 -20.25
C ASP A 722 47.74 35.98 -19.05
N PRO A 723 46.46 35.57 -19.20
CA PRO A 723 45.48 35.73 -18.15
C PRO A 723 45.90 34.98 -16.89
N GLU A 724 45.63 35.58 -15.72
CA GLU A 724 45.93 34.92 -14.45
C GLU A 724 45.04 33.68 -14.29
N PRO A 725 45.49 32.64 -13.56
CA PRO A 725 44.74 31.38 -13.46
C PRO A 725 43.33 31.56 -12.90
N ILE A 726 43.16 32.52 -11.99
CA ILE A 726 41.85 32.86 -11.42
C ILE A 726 40.94 33.57 -12.42
N ASP A 727 41.49 34.38 -13.34
CA ASP A 727 40.71 35.03 -14.40
C ASP A 727 40.12 33.96 -15.34
N VAL A 728 40.96 33.00 -15.74
CA VAL A 728 40.53 31.85 -16.56
C VAL A 728 39.50 31.00 -15.82
N LEU A 729 39.70 30.74 -14.51
CA LEU A 729 38.77 29.98 -13.72
C LEU A 729 37.41 30.69 -13.62
N VAL A 730 37.40 32.00 -13.34
CA VAL A 730 36.17 32.80 -13.25
C VAL A 730 35.44 32.86 -14.59
N ASP A 731 36.14 32.96 -15.72
CA ASP A 731 35.53 32.90 -17.05
C ASP A 731 34.85 31.55 -17.32
N ILE A 732 35.51 30.43 -16.97
CA ILE A 732 34.91 29.09 -17.03
C ILE A 732 33.64 29.01 -16.15
N LEU A 733 33.72 29.53 -14.92
CA LEU A 733 32.60 29.55 -13.99
C LEU A 733 31.42 30.40 -14.50
N LEU A 734 31.69 31.53 -15.17
CA LEU A 734 30.69 32.35 -15.83
C LEU A 734 30.07 31.62 -17.03
N GLY A 735 30.88 30.91 -17.83
CA GLY A 735 30.40 30.03 -18.90
C GLY A 735 29.46 28.95 -18.37
N PHE A 736 29.75 28.39 -17.20
CA PHE A 736 28.87 27.43 -16.51
C PHE A 736 27.55 28.05 -16.05
N LEU A 737 27.57 29.28 -15.51
CA LEU A 737 26.36 30.01 -15.10
C LEU A 737 25.46 30.39 -16.27
N GLY A 738 26.04 30.64 -17.44
CA GLY A 738 25.31 30.91 -18.68
C GLY A 738 24.47 29.73 -19.16
N LYS A 739 24.71 28.52 -18.64
CA LYS A 739 23.98 27.31 -19.03
C LYS A 739 22.75 27.05 -18.17
N PRO A 740 21.69 26.46 -18.75
CA PRO A 740 20.50 26.04 -18.00
C PRO A 740 20.73 24.73 -17.22
N SER A 741 21.78 24.68 -16.38
CA SER A 741 22.17 23.49 -15.60
C SER A 741 22.32 23.81 -14.12
N VAL A 742 21.48 23.19 -13.29
CA VAL A 742 21.54 23.33 -11.82
C VAL A 742 22.83 22.74 -11.27
N LEU A 743 23.31 21.64 -11.84
CA LEU A 743 24.60 21.03 -11.46
C LEU A 743 25.75 22.02 -11.68
N LEU A 744 25.81 22.66 -12.85
CA LEU A 744 26.89 23.59 -13.17
C LEU A 744 26.84 24.85 -12.29
N ARG A 745 25.64 25.37 -11.99
CA ARG A 745 25.49 26.48 -11.03
C ARG A 745 26.01 26.12 -9.65
N HIS A 746 25.63 24.95 -9.14
CA HIS A 746 26.10 24.52 -7.81
C HIS A 746 27.60 24.26 -7.78
N LEU A 747 28.14 23.65 -8.84
CA LEU A 747 29.59 23.50 -9.02
C LEU A 747 30.28 24.86 -9.04
N THR A 748 29.71 25.86 -9.73
CA THR A 748 30.23 27.23 -9.73
C THR A 748 30.23 27.84 -8.34
N GLU A 749 29.13 27.75 -7.58
CA GLU A 749 29.06 28.25 -6.20
C GLU A 749 30.14 27.63 -5.31
N GLN A 750 30.28 26.30 -5.38
CA GLN A 750 31.26 25.54 -4.58
C GLN A 750 32.71 25.90 -4.90
N VAL A 751 33.04 25.98 -6.20
CA VAL A 751 34.39 26.35 -6.63
C VAL A 751 34.64 27.82 -6.29
N PHE A 752 33.67 28.71 -6.50
CA PHE A 752 33.80 30.12 -6.19
C PHE A 752 34.06 30.36 -4.71
N GLU A 753 33.37 29.67 -3.80
CA GLU A 753 33.60 29.75 -2.35
C GLU A 753 35.06 29.42 -1.98
N VAL A 754 35.66 28.42 -2.64
CA VAL A 754 37.03 27.98 -2.39
C VAL A 754 38.09 28.99 -2.87
N PHE A 755 37.81 29.72 -3.95
CA PHE A 755 38.76 30.65 -4.58
C PHE A 755 38.41 32.14 -4.39
N CYS A 756 37.37 32.46 -3.61
CA CYS A 756 36.89 33.83 -3.38
C CYS A 756 37.97 34.73 -2.77
N ASP A 757 38.86 34.17 -1.94
CA ASP A 757 39.96 34.89 -1.30
C ASP A 757 41.11 35.27 -2.26
N GLN A 758 41.10 34.73 -3.49
CA GLN A 758 42.14 34.89 -4.51
C GLN A 758 41.67 35.73 -5.72
N MET A 759 40.52 36.40 -5.60
CA MET A 759 39.96 37.21 -6.69
C MET A 759 40.88 38.39 -7.06
N THR A 760 41.19 38.50 -8.35
CA THR A 760 41.96 39.60 -8.94
C THR A 760 41.04 40.75 -9.36
N LYS A 761 41.65 41.90 -9.66
CA LYS A 761 40.91 43.02 -10.25
C LYS A 761 40.22 42.61 -11.57
N THR A 762 40.94 41.91 -12.45
CA THR A 762 40.42 41.44 -13.74
C THR A 762 39.25 40.46 -13.58
N ALA A 763 39.36 39.49 -12.66
CA ALA A 763 38.26 38.57 -12.33
C ALA A 763 37.02 39.30 -11.79
N LEU A 764 37.21 40.31 -10.93
CA LEU A 764 36.10 41.13 -10.44
C LEU A 764 35.46 41.96 -11.57
N ASP A 765 36.28 42.52 -12.47
CA ASP A 765 35.79 43.24 -13.65
C ASP A 765 35.01 42.32 -14.59
N LEU A 766 35.43 41.06 -14.79
CA LEU A 766 34.68 40.04 -15.53
C LEU A 766 33.30 39.78 -14.90
N LEU A 767 33.23 39.58 -13.58
CA LEU A 767 31.96 39.40 -12.86
C LEU A 767 31.03 40.62 -12.99
N LEU A 768 31.58 41.83 -12.91
CA LEU A 768 30.83 43.08 -13.05
C LEU A 768 30.37 43.32 -14.50
N SER A 769 31.15 42.90 -15.50
CA SER A 769 30.81 43.03 -16.92
C SER A 769 29.54 42.24 -17.29
N VAL A 770 29.32 41.08 -16.66
CA VAL A 770 28.10 40.28 -16.82
C VAL A 770 26.87 41.02 -16.27
N ARG A 771 27.02 41.77 -15.17
CA ARG A 771 25.94 42.61 -14.62
C ARG A 771 25.58 43.78 -15.54
N ASN A 772 26.57 44.37 -16.20
CA ASN A 772 26.38 45.52 -17.10
C ASN A 772 25.79 45.14 -18.47
N ASN A 773 25.77 43.86 -18.82
CA ASN A 773 25.16 43.32 -20.04
C ASN A 773 23.69 42.87 -19.86
N ILE A 774 23.06 43.14 -18.72
CA ILE A 774 21.60 42.97 -18.56
C ILE A 774 20.93 44.16 -19.27
N PRO A 775 20.10 43.94 -20.31
CA PRO A 775 19.39 45.04 -20.96
C PRO A 775 18.53 45.79 -19.94
N ALA A 776 18.50 47.12 -20.01
CA ALA A 776 17.71 48.02 -19.17
C ALA A 776 16.17 47.76 -19.20
N ALA A 777 15.70 46.72 -19.90
CA ALA A 777 14.31 46.30 -19.97
C ALA A 777 13.90 45.28 -18.88
N VAL A 778 14.80 44.85 -17.99
CA VAL A 778 14.49 43.91 -16.88
C VAL A 778 14.73 44.52 -15.48
N THR A 779 14.78 45.86 -15.38
CA THR A 779 14.60 46.54 -14.09
C THR A 779 13.10 46.74 -13.83
N PHE A 780 12.43 45.70 -13.33
CA PHE A 780 11.11 45.85 -12.74
C PHE A 780 11.27 46.11 -11.23
N SER A 781 11.00 47.36 -10.83
CA SER A 781 10.68 47.86 -9.49
C SER A 781 11.68 47.65 -8.35
N LEU A 782 12.59 48.62 -8.17
CA LEU A 782 13.17 48.99 -6.87
C LEU A 782 12.97 50.49 -6.60
N GLU A 783 11.77 51.01 -6.88
CA GLU A 783 11.36 52.39 -6.50
C GLU A 783 10.30 52.39 -5.37
N GLY A 784 10.16 51.29 -4.62
CA GLY A 784 9.09 51.14 -3.62
C GLY A 784 9.51 51.03 -2.15
N PHE A 785 10.77 51.29 -1.78
CA PHE A 785 11.27 51.06 -0.40
C PHE A 785 12.21 52.17 0.12
N GLU A 786 11.96 53.43 -0.23
CA GLU A 786 12.60 54.58 0.44
C GLU A 786 11.75 55.26 1.53
N ASP A 787 10.52 54.79 1.79
CA ASP A 787 9.74 55.26 2.94
C ASP A 787 9.59 54.15 3.99
N LEU A 788 10.63 53.99 4.82
CA LEU A 788 10.57 53.49 6.22
C LEU A 788 11.96 53.64 6.86
N TYR A 789 12.23 54.87 7.30
CA TYR A 789 13.17 55.17 8.39
C TYR A 789 12.39 55.45 9.66
#